data_AF-A0A1F4R4I0-F1
#
_entry.id   AF-A0A1F4R4I0-F1
#
_cell.length_a   1.000
_cell.length_b   1.000
_cell.length_c   1.000
_cell.angle_alpha   90.00
_cell.angle_beta   90.00
_cell.angle_gamma   90.00
#
_symmetry.space_group_name_H-M   'P 1'
#
loop_
_entity.id
_entity.type
_entity.pdbx_description
1 polymer ?
#
loop_
_entity_poly.entity_id
_entity_poly.type
_entity_poly.pdbx_seq_one_letter_code
_entity_poly.pdbx_strand_id
1 'polypeptide(L)'
;MNIKIIKYLTAKTAVDALITVVTGMISFIMRNRYSAFALVMTAIFYLPALKNGSVDAGFLYGGDNLGWYFPALAKTHTLFNSFNFTAIDFSTFNASSDFFLSPNFFAYHPLVIIYSLLVPAETTSLQELGHFLVLLLAVHSFLAVYFSLKLFTRFFSFDFGTAALIASAFAFSVHMVFTMGQPNYVFIASIIPWATYAALSYGETPSLRQLVFAILPIIFGLMGGYLPLGVACLLLSVILVAAKLLVIDNTEKQFDERVRALLGALLPFVCASIIVGPYLYAVYAFNRETTSTDFGSLFYSAHQLAEQPQSLLRLISSNYNYFVPGGFSEFTLAWGFIAIVIATIFLSSPKTIDALTPQDWKIFKISAFIYFATVLAIYGEYSVVSDLVYYLVPQVGKMHIYQRFLLPAHLLFVVMVALMLKAVVQVRPPVALRVVLALSAVATLTAAYLVGRNPTFSQEIGLNNYLVFELLLAFLFACALIVPGKNFVYSAVIVLFCLPALDRMYGFSEGGNTLQKQQERQKIALDESERARFITYLKRFSDKAIIKYVDVTPMWTKEGVETFPKVFPYFALKELPLSSYGGYTFYLSARADYMHKMPVGANVTVSPDWEYLRNTGADFVVARALDVQNDALSGVFARIKNEDLYKLPNDVVIVPLRTQAEKKLSSGNAIFDNGYFKISESSDSLVNIAKGKPARQSSILAGGDAMRAVDGNTEGDFNLGSVSHTGVDTNAWLEIDLGQSEMIDSVRVWNRTDGSGDRLRDYWVFISDAPFLAKDSASVLRARPATWGQVNFTPNPKGTIQTGGVRGRYVRVQLGGTQPIGESYLSLAEVEVFRSDMSQVATATVPHSSDASDLQVKKFTTNNANYFRLDLESSASATVQYLFWNNPRLNYYLNGQRTTVVERDGLNFINVPAGSNTIEIRYRHWPLIVFWVFYTMYALVFLWIVTPSRVRAGVWRRLFHRASGRNL
;
A
#
# COMPACT_ATOMS: atom_id res chain seq x y z
N MET A 1 -28.77 22.44 8.16
CA MET A 1 -27.88 23.56 8.52
C MET A 1 -26.86 23.72 7.39
N ASN A 2 -26.81 24.87 6.72
CA ASN A 2 -26.16 25.02 5.42
C ASN A 2 -24.63 24.81 5.51
N ILE A 3 -24.12 23.70 4.97
CA ILE A 3 -22.70 23.27 5.04
C ILE A 3 -21.76 24.34 4.44
N LYS A 4 -22.22 25.08 3.43
CA LYS A 4 -21.48 26.21 2.84
C LYS A 4 -21.22 27.36 3.84
N ILE A 5 -22.17 27.63 4.74
CA ILE A 5 -22.03 28.68 5.77
C ILE A 5 -21.05 28.25 6.87
N ILE A 6 -20.99 26.96 7.20
CA ILE A 6 -19.98 26.41 8.12
C ILE A 6 -18.58 26.49 7.48
N LYS A 7 -18.41 26.06 6.22
CA LYS A 7 -17.13 26.20 5.47
C LYS A 7 -16.67 27.66 5.40
N TYR A 8 -17.57 28.61 5.16
CA TYR A 8 -17.22 30.03 5.07
C TYR A 8 -16.86 30.67 6.43
N LEU A 9 -17.61 30.34 7.50
CA LEU A 9 -17.34 30.85 8.85
C LEU A 9 -16.07 30.23 9.47
N THR A 10 -15.80 28.95 9.20
CA THR A 10 -14.58 28.25 9.65
C THR A 10 -13.35 28.70 8.86
N ALA A 11 -13.43 28.92 7.54
CA ALA A 11 -12.29 29.38 6.76
C ALA A 11 -11.77 30.74 7.23
N LYS A 12 -12.65 31.73 7.44
CA LYS A 12 -12.20 33.07 7.88
C LYS A 12 -11.60 33.08 9.28
N THR A 13 -12.23 32.38 10.23
CA THR A 13 -11.70 32.27 11.61
C THR A 13 -10.46 31.39 11.70
N ALA A 14 -10.36 30.34 10.88
CA ALA A 14 -9.16 29.51 10.77
C ALA A 14 -8.00 30.26 10.12
N VAL A 15 -8.26 31.08 9.09
CA VAL A 15 -7.24 31.93 8.44
C VAL A 15 -6.73 32.99 9.41
N ASP A 16 -7.60 33.67 10.16
CA ASP A 16 -7.17 34.66 11.17
C ASP A 16 -6.37 33.99 12.32
N ALA A 17 -6.79 32.79 12.75
CA ALA A 17 -6.05 31.99 13.71
C ALA A 17 -4.71 31.50 13.15
N LEU A 18 -4.67 31.07 11.89
CA LEU A 18 -3.48 30.61 11.19
C LEU A 18 -2.49 31.77 11.01
N ILE A 19 -2.93 32.95 10.62
CA ILE A 19 -2.09 34.15 10.53
C ILE A 19 -1.53 34.51 11.91
N THR A 20 -2.36 34.45 12.96
CA THR A 20 -1.90 34.71 14.33
C THR A 20 -0.89 33.66 14.80
N VAL A 21 -1.11 32.39 14.49
CA VAL A 21 -0.18 31.28 14.79
C VAL A 21 1.10 31.41 13.99
N VAL A 22 1.04 31.73 12.70
CA VAL A 22 2.20 31.92 11.82
C VAL A 22 3.02 33.12 12.27
N THR A 23 2.39 34.25 12.58
CA THR A 23 3.06 35.46 13.08
C THR A 23 3.68 35.22 14.46
N GLY A 24 2.98 34.50 15.35
CA GLY A 24 3.49 34.05 16.64
C GLY A 24 4.63 33.06 16.52
N MET A 25 4.56 32.12 15.55
CA MET A 25 5.63 31.17 15.23
C MET A 25 6.86 31.88 14.71
N ILE A 26 6.72 32.83 13.78
CA ILE A 26 7.87 33.61 13.26
C ILE A 26 8.56 34.36 14.41
N SER A 27 7.79 35.05 15.26
CA SER A 27 8.32 35.74 16.44
C SER A 27 9.00 34.78 17.43
N PHE A 28 8.42 33.59 17.66
CA PHE A 28 9.01 32.55 18.50
C PHE A 28 10.29 31.94 17.91
N ILE A 29 10.31 31.72 16.59
CA ILE A 29 11.43 31.15 15.85
C ILE A 29 12.61 32.11 15.90
N MET A 30 12.38 33.40 15.68
CA MET A 30 13.43 34.43 15.67
C MET A 30 14.01 34.74 17.05
N ARG A 31 13.30 34.42 18.14
CA ARG A 31 13.75 34.69 19.53
C ARG A 31 14.41 33.49 20.23
N ASN A 32 14.26 32.28 19.69
CA ASN A 32 14.74 31.06 20.33
C ASN A 32 15.86 30.41 19.49
N ARG A 33 17.08 30.36 20.05
CA ARG A 33 18.25 29.75 19.40
C ARG A 33 18.02 28.31 18.93
N TYR A 34 17.18 27.53 19.63
CA TYR A 34 16.83 26.16 19.23
C TYR A 34 15.97 26.15 17.97
N SER A 35 14.97 27.03 17.92
CA SER A 35 14.07 27.17 16.77
C SER A 35 14.78 27.73 15.55
N ALA A 36 15.65 28.74 15.75
CA ALA A 36 16.47 29.31 14.68
C ALA A 36 17.39 28.25 14.06
N PHE A 37 18.10 27.48 14.89
CA PHE A 37 18.95 26.39 14.41
C PHE A 37 18.15 25.32 13.65
N ALA A 38 17.02 24.86 14.22
CA ALA A 38 16.17 23.87 13.58
C ALA A 38 15.60 24.37 12.24
N LEU A 39 15.23 25.65 12.13
CA LEU A 39 14.77 26.25 10.88
C LEU A 39 15.88 26.29 9.83
N VAL A 40 17.08 26.75 10.20
CA VAL A 40 18.25 26.77 9.31
C VAL A 40 18.52 25.36 8.79
N MET A 41 18.66 24.38 9.68
CA MET A 41 18.92 22.99 9.29
C MET A 41 17.84 22.44 8.35
N THR A 42 16.57 22.71 8.64
CA THR A 42 15.45 22.26 7.79
C THR A 42 15.48 22.94 6.41
N ALA A 43 15.79 24.25 6.36
CA ALA A 43 15.84 24.99 5.11
C ALA A 43 16.94 24.47 4.18
N ILE A 44 18.10 24.05 4.70
CA ILE A 44 19.19 23.51 3.87
C ILE A 44 18.72 22.26 3.10
N PHE A 45 17.93 21.39 3.73
CA PHE A 45 17.40 20.18 3.08
C PHE A 45 16.23 20.47 2.13
N TYR A 46 15.32 21.37 2.52
CA TYR A 46 14.02 21.46 1.86
C TYR A 46 13.81 22.71 1.01
N LEU A 47 14.61 23.77 1.15
CA LEU A 47 14.42 25.01 0.39
C LEU A 47 14.54 24.82 -1.13
N PRO A 48 15.49 24.00 -1.66
CA PRO A 48 15.51 23.70 -3.09
C PRO A 48 14.24 23.02 -3.58
N ALA A 49 13.75 22.02 -2.83
CA ALA A 49 12.53 21.27 -3.13
C ALA A 49 11.25 22.11 -3.00
N LEU A 50 11.23 23.07 -2.07
CA LEU A 50 10.14 24.02 -1.89
C LEU A 50 10.12 25.09 -2.99
N LYS A 51 11.29 25.52 -3.49
CA LYS A 51 11.41 26.59 -4.50
C LYS A 51 11.07 26.11 -5.90
N ASN A 52 11.68 25.00 -6.33
CA ASN A 52 11.53 24.48 -7.69
C ASN A 52 10.33 23.53 -7.79
N GLY A 53 9.64 23.35 -6.66
CA GLY A 53 8.58 22.40 -6.54
C GLY A 53 9.04 20.98 -6.78
N SER A 54 8.04 20.17 -7.04
CA SER A 54 8.12 18.73 -7.08
C SER A 54 8.93 18.23 -8.32
N VAL A 55 9.04 19.05 -9.37
CA VAL A 55 9.72 18.74 -10.65
C VAL A 55 11.26 18.70 -10.54
N ASP A 56 11.83 19.36 -9.53
CA ASP A 56 13.29 19.43 -9.30
C ASP A 56 13.69 18.93 -7.89
N ALA A 57 12.70 18.55 -7.08
CA ALA A 57 12.90 17.80 -5.85
C ALA A 57 13.16 16.33 -6.18
N GLY A 58 14.17 16.04 -7.00
CA GLY A 58 14.41 14.78 -7.73
C GLY A 58 14.29 13.45 -6.95
N PHE A 59 14.11 13.50 -5.64
CA PHE A 59 13.82 12.40 -4.73
C PHE A 59 12.31 12.07 -4.55
N LEU A 60 11.37 12.98 -4.87
CA LEU A 60 9.92 12.80 -4.61
C LEU A 60 9.15 12.12 -5.74
N TYR A 61 9.76 11.96 -6.91
CA TYR A 61 9.12 11.37 -8.11
C TYR A 61 9.74 10.02 -8.46
N GLY A 62 10.28 9.28 -7.50
CA GLY A 62 10.87 7.96 -7.71
C GLY A 62 10.16 6.86 -6.93
N GLY A 63 10.08 5.66 -7.51
CA GLY A 63 9.60 4.45 -6.84
C GLY A 63 8.17 4.57 -6.28
N ASP A 64 7.98 4.06 -5.07
CA ASP A 64 6.68 3.99 -4.37
C ASP A 64 6.00 5.36 -4.18
N ASN A 65 6.74 6.48 -4.19
CA ASN A 65 6.15 7.81 -4.04
C ASN A 65 5.06 8.09 -5.08
N LEU A 66 5.34 7.74 -6.33
CA LEU A 66 4.37 7.87 -7.41
C LEU A 66 3.31 6.78 -7.24
N GLY A 67 3.64 5.51 -7.48
CA GLY A 67 2.66 4.42 -7.56
C GLY A 67 1.78 4.23 -6.31
N TRP A 68 2.24 4.62 -5.13
CA TRP A 68 1.56 4.36 -3.86
C TRP A 68 1.14 5.64 -3.12
N TYR A 69 2.07 6.55 -2.83
CA TYR A 69 1.80 7.63 -1.87
C TYR A 69 0.93 8.77 -2.43
N PHE A 70 1.17 9.21 -3.67
CA PHE A 70 0.41 10.30 -4.28
C PHE A 70 -1.09 9.97 -4.48
N PRO A 71 -1.47 8.81 -5.05
CA PRO A 71 -2.88 8.41 -5.19
C PRO A 71 -3.58 8.31 -3.83
N ALA A 72 -2.91 7.68 -2.87
CA ALA A 72 -3.40 7.53 -1.52
C ALA A 72 -3.64 8.91 -0.87
N LEU A 73 -2.69 9.84 -0.98
CA LEU A 73 -2.81 11.19 -0.44
C LEU A 73 -3.96 11.97 -1.09
N ALA A 74 -4.09 11.91 -2.41
CA ALA A 74 -5.08 12.65 -3.16
C ALA A 74 -6.52 12.11 -2.92
N LYS A 75 -6.66 10.79 -2.79
CA LYS A 75 -7.90 10.16 -2.37
C LYS A 75 -8.26 10.49 -0.93
N THR A 76 -7.31 10.37 0.00
CA THR A 76 -7.49 10.78 1.41
C THR A 76 -7.93 12.24 1.50
N HIS A 77 -7.32 13.12 0.70
CA HIS A 77 -7.70 14.52 0.62
C HIS A 77 -9.16 14.71 0.21
N THR A 78 -9.60 14.00 -0.82
CA THR A 78 -10.99 14.05 -1.32
C THR A 78 -12.00 13.51 -0.30
N LEU A 79 -11.68 12.38 0.35
CA LEU A 79 -12.54 11.76 1.36
C LEU A 79 -12.72 12.66 2.58
N PHE A 80 -11.64 13.27 3.09
CA PHE A 80 -11.73 14.19 4.22
C PHE A 80 -12.43 15.50 3.87
N ASN A 81 -12.22 16.06 2.68
CA ASN A 81 -12.93 17.27 2.26
C ASN A 81 -14.46 17.05 2.18
N SER A 82 -14.86 15.80 1.93
CA SER A 82 -16.25 15.33 1.87
C SER A 82 -16.79 14.78 3.20
N PHE A 83 -16.02 14.86 4.29
CA PHE A 83 -16.36 14.32 5.62
C PHE A 83 -16.62 12.79 5.64
N ASN A 84 -16.03 12.05 4.71
CA ASN A 84 -16.17 10.60 4.56
C ASN A 84 -15.04 9.84 5.28
N PHE A 85 -14.95 10.03 6.59
CA PHE A 85 -13.82 9.59 7.42
C PHE A 85 -13.67 8.06 7.58
N THR A 86 -14.73 7.29 7.36
CA THR A 86 -14.77 5.82 7.58
C THR A 86 -14.56 5.00 6.30
N ALA A 87 -14.32 5.65 5.16
CA ALA A 87 -14.17 5.01 3.86
C ALA A 87 -12.72 4.69 3.46
N ILE A 88 -11.85 4.60 4.46
CA ILE A 88 -10.41 4.33 4.31
C ILE A 88 -10.18 2.86 4.66
N ASP A 89 -9.57 2.13 3.73
CA ASP A 89 -9.39 0.68 3.78
C ASP A 89 -8.02 0.27 4.34
N PHE A 90 -7.80 -1.04 4.57
CA PHE A 90 -6.70 -1.62 5.33
C PHE A 90 -6.00 -2.81 4.65
N SER A 91 -5.79 -2.86 3.33
CA SER A 91 -5.08 -4.01 2.71
C SER A 91 -3.57 -4.06 2.94
N THR A 92 -3.02 -5.19 3.39
CA THR A 92 -1.72 -5.23 4.11
C THR A 92 -0.53 -5.75 3.34
N PHE A 93 -0.64 -5.82 2.03
CA PHE A 93 0.44 -6.36 1.22
C PHE A 93 0.90 -5.39 0.15
N ASN A 94 2.23 -5.36 0.00
CA ASN A 94 3.03 -4.66 -1.00
C ASN A 94 2.76 -5.09 -2.45
N ALA A 95 1.53 -5.53 -2.76
CA ALA A 95 0.96 -5.42 -4.08
C ALA A 95 -0.05 -4.27 -4.00
N SER A 96 0.47 -3.04 -3.96
CA SER A 96 -0.34 -1.86 -4.20
C SER A 96 -0.85 -1.96 -5.64
N SER A 97 -2.08 -2.41 -5.82
CA SER A 97 -2.85 -2.03 -7.00
C SER A 97 -3.73 -0.85 -6.59
N ASP A 98 -3.36 0.35 -7.05
CA ASP A 98 -4.07 1.60 -7.36
C ASP A 98 -5.18 2.15 -6.44
N PHE A 99 -5.60 1.45 -5.39
CA PHE A 99 -6.87 1.77 -4.76
C PHE A 99 -6.94 1.55 -3.25
N PHE A 100 -6.03 0.81 -2.64
CA PHE A 100 -6.07 0.54 -1.21
C PHE A 100 -5.33 1.62 -0.41
N LEU A 101 -5.88 2.06 0.72
CA LEU A 101 -5.06 2.77 1.71
C LEU A 101 -4.32 1.69 2.50
N SER A 102 -3.07 1.42 2.13
CA SER A 102 -2.28 0.42 2.83
C SER A 102 -2.18 0.79 4.32
N PRO A 103 -2.31 -0.16 5.28
CA PRO A 103 -1.65 0.04 6.55
C PRO A 103 -0.18 0.25 6.21
N ASN A 104 0.41 1.26 6.82
CA ASN A 104 1.69 1.88 6.48
C ASN A 104 1.64 3.18 5.66
N PHE A 105 0.46 3.61 5.20
CA PHE A 105 0.23 4.96 4.67
C PHE A 105 -0.24 5.92 5.79
N PHE A 106 0.18 7.18 5.71
CA PHE A 106 -0.06 8.21 6.72
C PHE A 106 -1.41 8.95 6.52
N ALA A 107 -2.45 8.22 6.10
CA ALA A 107 -3.75 8.80 5.75
C ALA A 107 -4.36 9.60 6.92
N TYR A 108 -4.30 9.04 8.12
CA TYR A 108 -4.85 9.66 9.33
C TYR A 108 -3.88 10.60 10.02
N HIS A 109 -2.80 10.99 9.34
CA HIS A 109 -1.85 11.92 9.91
C HIS A 109 -2.54 13.27 10.20
N PRO A 110 -2.38 13.85 11.41
CA PRO A 110 -3.09 15.08 11.80
C PRO A 110 -2.95 16.22 10.79
N LEU A 111 -1.75 16.40 10.23
CA LEU A 111 -1.49 17.46 9.25
C LEU A 111 -2.18 17.22 7.90
N VAL A 112 -2.35 15.96 7.48
CA VAL A 112 -3.09 15.61 6.25
C VAL A 112 -4.57 15.90 6.43
N ILE A 113 -5.14 15.57 7.59
CA ILE A 113 -6.55 15.86 7.91
C ILE A 113 -6.78 17.36 7.93
N ILE A 114 -5.94 18.12 8.63
CA ILE A 114 -6.03 19.59 8.71
C ILE A 114 -5.97 20.20 7.31
N TYR A 115 -4.97 19.82 6.50
CA TYR A 115 -4.86 20.29 5.12
C TYR A 115 -6.13 19.99 4.32
N SER A 116 -6.67 18.78 4.44
CA SER A 116 -7.83 18.35 3.67
C SER A 116 -9.15 19.00 4.06
N LEU A 117 -9.27 19.42 5.32
CA LEU A 117 -10.42 20.20 5.78
C LEU A 117 -10.32 21.69 5.39
N LEU A 118 -9.11 22.21 5.19
CA LEU A 118 -8.88 23.62 4.87
C LEU A 118 -8.76 23.91 3.37
N VAL A 119 -8.27 22.95 2.60
CA VAL A 119 -7.98 23.12 1.16
C VAL A 119 -9.02 22.34 0.32
N PRO A 120 -9.70 22.97 -0.67
CA PRO A 120 -10.71 22.31 -1.50
C PRO A 120 -10.11 21.28 -2.47
N ALA A 121 -10.47 20.00 -2.33
CA ALA A 121 -9.95 18.91 -3.16
C ALA A 121 -10.25 19.03 -4.66
N GLU A 122 -11.38 19.67 -5.02
CA GLU A 122 -11.80 19.87 -6.42
C GLU A 122 -10.75 20.69 -7.21
N THR A 123 -10.12 21.68 -6.57
CA THR A 123 -9.18 22.61 -7.20
C THR A 123 -7.71 22.26 -6.96
N THR A 124 -7.39 21.39 -6.01
CA THR A 124 -5.99 21.07 -5.64
C THR A 124 -5.28 20.24 -6.71
N SER A 125 -4.28 20.79 -7.37
CA SER A 125 -3.41 20.07 -8.31
C SER A 125 -2.48 19.05 -7.62
N LEU A 126 -1.94 18.08 -8.37
CA LEU A 126 -0.95 17.15 -7.83
C LEU A 126 0.34 17.88 -7.41
N GLN A 127 0.73 18.90 -8.16
CA GLN A 127 1.89 19.72 -7.82
C GLN A 127 1.72 20.38 -6.44
N GLU A 128 0.52 20.88 -6.13
CA GLU A 128 0.19 21.40 -4.80
C GLU A 128 0.20 20.32 -3.71
N LEU A 129 -0.30 19.10 -4.00
CA LEU A 129 -0.19 17.97 -3.07
C LEU A 129 1.28 17.55 -2.87
N GLY A 130 2.11 17.64 -3.90
CA GLY A 130 3.55 17.42 -3.83
C GLY A 130 4.24 18.46 -2.95
N HIS A 131 3.93 19.74 -3.13
CA HIS A 131 4.42 20.80 -2.25
C HIS A 131 3.98 20.59 -0.81
N PHE A 132 2.74 20.15 -0.60
CA PHE A 132 2.24 19.82 0.73
C PHE A 132 3.03 18.65 1.36
N LEU A 133 3.37 17.61 0.59
CA LEU A 133 4.18 16.50 1.08
C LEU A 133 5.62 16.94 1.43
N VAL A 134 6.26 17.79 0.61
CA VAL A 134 7.57 18.41 0.91
C VAL A 134 7.47 19.20 2.22
N LEU A 135 6.43 20.02 2.37
CA LEU A 135 6.21 20.83 3.57
C LEU A 135 6.01 19.94 4.80
N LEU A 136 5.27 18.85 4.67
CA LEU A 136 5.06 17.89 5.75
C LEU A 136 6.39 17.27 6.21
N LEU A 137 7.23 16.84 5.27
CA LEU A 137 8.57 16.32 5.56
C LEU A 137 9.47 17.38 6.23
N ALA A 138 9.42 18.62 5.74
CA ALA A 138 10.14 19.73 6.34
C ALA A 138 9.70 20.00 7.79
N VAL A 139 8.39 19.94 8.08
CA VAL A 139 7.86 20.08 9.45
C VAL A 139 8.38 18.97 10.35
N HIS A 140 8.38 17.71 9.90
CA HIS A 140 8.91 16.59 10.68
C HIS A 140 10.43 16.72 10.92
N SER A 141 11.19 17.16 9.91
CA SER A 141 12.60 17.47 10.05
C SER A 141 12.85 18.55 11.10
N PHE A 142 12.08 19.63 11.05
CA PHE A 142 12.16 20.71 12.03
C PHE A 142 11.90 20.19 13.45
N LEU A 143 10.84 19.39 13.63
CA LEU A 143 10.48 18.80 14.92
C LEU A 143 11.59 17.87 15.43
N ALA A 144 12.18 17.03 14.57
CA ALA A 144 13.29 16.14 14.94
C ALA A 144 14.49 16.92 15.46
N VAL A 145 14.91 17.98 14.74
CA VAL A 145 16.07 18.80 15.15
C VAL A 145 15.76 19.57 16.43
N TYR A 146 14.61 20.23 16.48
CA TYR A 146 14.21 21.06 17.62
C TYR A 146 14.05 20.26 18.92
N PHE A 147 13.38 19.10 18.86
CA PHE A 147 13.18 18.28 20.05
C PHE A 147 14.42 17.48 20.42
N SER A 148 15.29 17.10 19.48
CA SER A 148 16.62 16.57 19.80
C SER A 148 17.43 17.57 20.62
N LEU A 149 17.52 18.82 20.13
CA LEU A 149 18.19 19.90 20.85
C LEU A 149 17.65 20.05 22.28
N LYS A 150 16.32 20.13 22.42
CA LYS A 150 15.71 20.29 23.75
C LYS A 150 15.89 19.08 24.65
N LEU A 151 15.77 17.87 24.12
CA LEU A 151 15.91 16.64 24.87
C LEU A 151 17.32 16.54 25.45
N PHE A 152 18.35 16.64 24.61
CA PHE A 152 19.72 16.44 25.05
C PHE A 152 20.27 17.58 25.91
N THR A 153 19.88 18.83 25.63
CA THR A 153 20.30 19.97 26.47
C THR A 153 19.62 19.98 27.83
N ARG A 154 18.31 19.67 27.91
CA ARG A 154 17.55 19.75 29.17
C ARG A 154 17.70 18.51 30.03
N PHE A 155 17.48 17.33 29.44
CA PHE A 155 17.36 16.09 30.22
C PHE A 155 18.66 15.29 30.29
N PHE A 156 19.56 15.44 29.32
CA PHE A 156 20.86 14.75 29.31
C PHE A 156 22.04 15.68 29.62
N SER A 157 21.77 16.97 29.89
CA SER A 157 22.76 17.98 30.28
C SER A 157 23.90 18.20 29.27
N PHE A 158 23.65 17.96 27.98
CA PHE A 158 24.63 18.24 26.93
C PHE A 158 24.72 19.74 26.63
N ASP A 159 25.91 20.21 26.28
CA ASP A 159 26.06 21.57 25.76
C ASP A 159 25.38 21.71 24.39
N PHE A 160 25.14 22.96 23.99
CA PHE A 160 24.43 23.24 22.74
C PHE A 160 25.14 22.66 21.52
N GLY A 161 26.48 22.66 21.47
CA GLY A 161 27.23 22.17 20.32
C GLY A 161 27.08 20.66 20.15
N THR A 162 27.27 19.91 21.23
CA THR A 162 27.06 18.45 21.24
C THR A 162 25.61 18.09 20.87
N ALA A 163 24.63 18.78 21.45
CA ALA A 163 23.22 18.55 21.12
C ALA A 163 22.86 18.94 19.67
N ALA A 164 23.47 20.00 19.13
CA ALA A 164 23.26 20.44 17.74
C ALA A 164 23.83 19.45 16.74
N LEU A 165 25.00 18.86 17.03
CA LEU A 165 25.56 17.78 16.25
C LEU A 165 24.64 16.57 16.24
N ILE A 166 24.16 16.14 17.41
CA ILE A 166 23.24 14.99 17.52
C ILE A 166 21.96 15.24 16.71
N ALA A 167 21.35 16.41 16.91
CA ALA A 167 20.12 16.79 16.24
C ALA A 167 20.26 16.82 14.71
N SER A 168 21.39 17.36 14.22
CA SER A 168 21.65 17.50 12.79
C SER A 168 21.97 16.17 12.14
N ALA A 169 22.86 15.37 12.75
CA ALA A 169 23.24 14.06 12.22
C ALA A 169 22.07 13.09 12.26
N PHE A 170 21.26 13.08 13.34
CA PHE A 170 20.06 12.26 13.37
C PHE A 170 19.05 12.65 12.28
N ALA A 171 18.74 13.94 12.14
CA ALA A 171 17.83 14.39 11.09
C ALA A 171 18.37 14.05 9.69
N PHE A 172 19.66 14.28 9.45
CA PHE A 172 20.34 13.90 8.21
C PHE A 172 20.21 12.41 7.90
N SER A 173 20.51 11.53 8.87
CA SER A 173 20.44 10.08 8.67
C SER A 173 19.02 9.59 8.39
N VAL A 174 18.01 10.22 9.01
CA VAL A 174 16.61 9.93 8.70
C VAL A 174 16.25 10.34 7.25
N HIS A 175 16.84 11.42 6.74
CA HIS A 175 16.65 11.87 5.36
C HIS A 175 17.48 11.08 4.34
N MET A 176 18.66 10.57 4.69
CA MET A 176 19.45 9.73 3.77
C MET A 176 18.71 8.44 3.39
N VAL A 177 17.89 7.91 4.30
CA VAL A 177 16.99 6.78 4.01
C VAL A 177 15.84 7.16 3.06
N PHE A 178 15.55 8.44 2.90
CA PHE A 178 14.52 8.94 1.98
C PHE A 178 14.92 8.94 0.50
N THR A 179 16.23 8.84 0.20
CA THR A 179 16.69 8.56 -1.17
C THR A 179 16.13 7.24 -1.74
N MET A 180 15.53 6.40 -0.89
CA MET A 180 14.83 5.16 -1.23
C MET A 180 13.29 5.28 -1.37
N GLY A 181 12.72 6.49 -1.37
CA GLY A 181 11.32 6.72 -1.79
C GLY A 181 10.21 6.40 -0.76
N GLN A 182 10.48 6.48 0.55
CA GLN A 182 9.54 6.09 1.63
C GLN A 182 9.32 7.22 2.67
N PRO A 183 8.36 8.14 2.48
CA PRO A 183 8.18 9.34 3.32
C PRO A 183 7.67 9.03 4.73
N ASN A 184 6.91 7.95 4.90
CA ASN A 184 6.42 7.48 6.19
C ASN A 184 7.54 7.18 7.20
N TYR A 185 8.73 6.76 6.76
CA TYR A 185 9.87 6.49 7.66
C TYR A 185 10.37 7.78 8.31
N VAL A 186 10.39 8.88 7.56
CA VAL A 186 10.73 10.19 8.09
C VAL A 186 9.70 10.62 9.13
N PHE A 187 8.40 10.44 8.84
CA PHE A 187 7.33 10.84 9.76
C PHE A 187 7.40 10.10 11.09
N ILE A 188 7.79 8.83 11.05
CA ILE A 188 7.85 7.95 12.22
C ILE A 188 9.15 8.09 12.99
N ALA A 189 10.31 8.13 12.35
CA ALA A 189 11.58 8.20 13.07
C ALA A 189 11.78 9.59 13.71
N SER A 190 11.34 10.66 13.05
CA SER A 190 11.47 12.04 13.52
C SER A 190 10.79 12.33 14.87
N ILE A 191 9.80 11.52 15.28
CA ILE A 191 9.05 11.74 16.52
C ILE A 191 9.77 11.25 17.77
N ILE A 192 10.81 10.41 17.66
CA ILE A 192 11.48 9.80 18.83
C ILE A 192 11.91 10.86 19.85
N PRO A 193 12.65 11.92 19.47
CA PRO A 193 13.09 12.93 20.44
C PRO A 193 11.92 13.72 21.02
N TRP A 194 10.86 13.95 20.23
CA TRP A 194 9.67 14.69 20.64
C TRP A 194 8.85 13.89 21.66
N ALA A 195 8.58 12.61 21.39
CA ALA A 195 7.87 11.72 22.30
C ALA A 195 8.59 11.57 23.64
N THR A 196 9.91 11.31 23.62
CA THR A 196 10.72 11.22 24.84
C THR A 196 10.71 12.55 25.62
N TYR A 197 10.94 13.69 24.95
CA TYR A 197 10.93 15.00 25.60
C TYR A 197 9.58 15.32 26.24
N ALA A 198 8.48 15.02 25.54
CA ALA A 198 7.14 15.34 26.00
C ALA A 198 6.72 14.48 27.19
N ALA A 199 7.07 13.18 27.18
CA ALA A 199 6.85 12.27 28.29
C ALA A 199 7.61 12.70 29.57
N LEU A 200 8.91 13.02 29.44
CA LEU A 200 9.70 13.51 30.58
C LEU A 200 9.18 14.85 31.10
N SER A 201 8.83 15.78 30.19
CA SER A 201 8.27 17.09 30.58
C SER A 201 6.93 16.94 31.33
N TYR A 202 6.07 16.03 30.88
CA TYR A 202 4.82 15.71 31.55
C TYR A 202 5.06 15.10 32.94
N GLY A 203 6.01 14.17 33.05
CA GLY A 203 6.37 13.54 34.32
C GLY A 203 6.85 14.55 35.39
N GLU A 204 7.55 15.61 34.99
CA GLU A 204 7.98 16.67 35.92
C GLU A 204 6.84 17.59 36.37
N THR A 205 5.89 17.90 35.48
CA THR A 205 4.87 18.93 35.71
C THR A 205 3.46 18.53 35.22
N PRO A 206 2.90 17.43 35.76
CA PRO A 206 1.68 16.83 35.25
C PRO A 206 0.50 17.80 35.32
N SER A 207 -0.15 18.03 34.19
CA SER A 207 -1.38 18.82 34.07
C SER A 207 -2.17 18.38 32.84
N LEU A 208 -3.48 18.64 32.80
CA LEU A 208 -4.30 18.33 31.63
C LEU A 208 -3.75 18.97 30.35
N ARG A 209 -3.27 20.22 30.46
CA ARG A 209 -2.62 20.92 29.33
C ARG A 209 -1.40 20.16 28.84
N GLN A 210 -0.49 19.78 29.73
CA GLN A 210 0.71 19.06 29.34
C GLN A 210 0.41 17.65 28.83
N LEU A 211 -0.55 16.95 29.42
CA LEU A 211 -0.98 15.62 28.97
C LEU A 211 -1.42 15.68 27.49
N VAL A 212 -2.28 16.65 27.15
CA VAL A 212 -2.78 16.81 25.79
C VAL A 212 -1.65 17.11 24.79
N PHE A 213 -0.65 17.92 25.17
CA PHE A 213 0.54 18.15 24.34
C PHE A 213 1.46 16.92 24.26
N ALA A 214 1.56 16.11 25.32
CA ALA A 214 2.40 14.92 25.36
C ALA A 214 1.82 13.73 24.59
N ILE A 215 0.50 13.67 24.42
CA ILE A 215 -0.17 12.69 23.56
C ILE A 215 0.13 12.96 22.07
N LEU A 216 0.32 14.22 21.67
CA LEU A 216 0.46 14.62 20.27
C LEU A 216 1.59 13.91 19.50
N PRO A 217 2.86 13.86 19.97
CA PRO A 217 3.93 13.14 19.27
C PRO A 217 3.63 11.64 19.10
N ILE A 218 2.88 11.06 20.03
CA ILE A 218 2.56 9.63 20.05
C ILE A 218 1.51 9.33 18.97
N ILE A 219 0.50 10.19 18.85
CA ILE A 219 -0.45 10.15 17.73
C ILE A 219 0.26 10.34 16.39
N PHE A 220 1.18 11.31 16.29
CA PHE A 220 1.97 11.54 15.07
C PHE A 220 2.79 10.30 14.69
N GLY A 221 3.42 9.63 15.66
CA GLY A 221 4.18 8.41 15.43
C GLY A 221 3.31 7.24 14.98
N LEU A 222 2.17 7.00 15.64
CA LEU A 222 1.26 5.90 15.28
C LEU A 222 0.52 6.14 13.94
N MET A 223 0.23 7.41 13.61
CA MET A 223 -0.46 7.79 12.37
C MET A 223 0.50 8.24 11.26
N GLY A 224 1.81 8.19 11.50
CA GLY A 224 2.88 8.58 10.57
C GLY A 224 3.10 7.61 9.41
N GLY A 225 2.28 6.56 9.31
CA GLY A 225 2.46 5.45 8.39
C GLY A 225 3.22 4.31 9.06
N TYR A 226 3.89 3.47 8.26
CA TYR A 226 4.56 2.21 8.61
C TYR A 226 4.43 1.73 10.07
N LEU A 227 3.29 1.12 10.42
CA LEU A 227 2.90 0.89 11.81
C LEU A 227 3.93 0.10 12.65
N PRO A 228 4.54 -1.00 12.15
CA PRO A 228 5.55 -1.73 12.92
C PRO A 228 6.74 -0.87 13.34
N LEU A 229 7.23 -0.01 12.43
CA LEU A 229 8.31 0.94 12.72
C LEU A 229 7.82 2.06 13.64
N GLY A 230 6.55 2.49 13.49
CA GLY A 230 5.88 3.45 14.37
C GLY A 230 5.93 3.01 15.83
N VAL A 231 5.50 1.76 16.07
CA VAL A 231 5.54 1.13 17.38
C VAL A 231 6.97 1.00 17.90
N ALA A 232 7.92 0.60 17.06
CA ALA A 232 9.32 0.48 17.45
C ALA A 232 9.97 1.82 17.85
N CYS A 233 9.68 2.90 17.12
CA CYS A 233 10.15 4.25 17.46
C CYS A 233 9.59 4.74 18.80
N LEU A 234 8.32 4.45 19.06
CA LEU A 234 7.67 4.78 20.33
C LEU A 234 8.20 3.91 21.48
N LEU A 235 8.47 2.63 21.24
CA LEU A 235 9.11 1.75 22.21
C LEU A 235 10.52 2.25 22.56
N LEU A 236 11.32 2.66 21.57
CA LEU A 236 12.62 3.29 21.82
C LEU A 236 12.46 4.58 22.64
N SER A 237 11.41 5.36 22.39
CA SER A 237 11.10 6.55 23.19
C SER A 237 10.82 6.20 24.65
N VAL A 238 10.07 5.12 24.91
CA VAL A 238 9.81 4.57 26.26
C VAL A 238 11.10 4.08 26.92
N ILE A 239 11.95 3.37 26.18
CA ILE A 239 13.27 2.90 26.66
C ILE A 239 14.15 4.09 27.06
N LEU A 240 14.16 5.17 26.28
CA LEU A 240 14.92 6.38 26.62
C LEU A 240 14.38 7.08 27.88
N VAL A 241 13.04 7.13 28.07
CA VAL A 241 12.42 7.65 29.30
C VAL A 241 12.82 6.78 30.51
N ALA A 242 12.75 5.45 30.37
CA ALA A 242 13.14 4.52 31.42
C ALA A 242 14.63 4.61 31.77
N ALA A 243 15.51 4.65 30.76
CA ALA A 243 16.95 4.84 30.95
C ALA A 243 17.25 6.15 31.68
N LYS A 244 16.55 7.23 31.31
CA LYS A 244 16.68 8.53 31.98
C LYS A 244 16.29 8.45 33.45
N LEU A 245 15.08 7.96 33.76
CA LEU A 245 14.52 8.01 35.12
C LEU A 245 15.04 6.93 36.07
N LEU A 246 15.40 5.75 35.56
CA LEU A 246 15.84 4.60 36.38
C LEU A 246 17.36 4.52 36.54
N VAL A 247 18.12 4.93 35.51
CA VAL A 247 19.58 4.67 35.43
C VAL A 247 20.42 5.95 35.45
N ILE A 248 20.01 6.99 34.72
CA ILE A 248 20.80 8.23 34.57
C ILE A 248 20.51 9.21 35.71
N ASP A 249 19.25 9.39 36.08
CA ASP A 249 18.84 10.26 37.19
C ASP A 249 19.25 9.73 38.56
N ASN A 250 19.29 10.66 39.52
CA ASN A 250 19.93 10.53 40.82
C ASN A 250 19.64 9.18 41.51
N THR A 251 20.71 8.41 41.77
CA THR A 251 20.69 7.11 42.46
C THR A 251 20.27 7.20 43.92
N GLU A 252 20.20 8.42 44.48
CA GLU A 252 19.73 8.67 45.85
C GLU A 252 18.22 8.46 46.04
N LYS A 253 17.42 8.56 44.96
CA LYS A 253 15.98 8.24 45.05
C LYS A 253 15.75 6.75 45.23
N GLN A 254 14.85 6.39 46.15
CA GLN A 254 14.42 5.00 46.31
C GLN A 254 13.87 4.46 44.99
N PHE A 255 14.04 3.15 44.75
CA PHE A 255 13.62 2.52 43.50
C PHE A 255 12.13 2.72 43.22
N ASP A 256 11.27 2.61 44.24
CA ASP A 256 9.82 2.79 44.12
C ASP A 256 9.42 4.20 43.69
N GLU A 257 10.18 5.23 44.10
CA GLU A 257 9.95 6.60 43.63
C GLU A 257 10.30 6.77 42.16
N ARG A 258 11.37 6.13 41.70
CA ARG A 258 11.78 6.16 40.29
C ARG A 258 10.78 5.38 39.41
N VAL A 259 10.25 4.26 39.90
CA VAL A 259 9.19 3.51 39.22
C VAL A 259 7.90 4.34 39.14
N ARG A 260 7.49 5.00 40.24
CA ARG A 260 6.32 5.90 40.21
C ARG A 260 6.50 7.06 39.22
N ALA A 261 7.70 7.66 39.16
CA ALA A 261 8.01 8.70 38.19
C ALA A 261 7.93 8.18 36.75
N LEU A 262 8.44 6.98 36.49
CA LEU A 262 8.34 6.33 35.17
C LEU A 262 6.88 6.09 34.78
N LEU A 263 6.07 5.49 35.66
CA LEU A 263 4.65 5.25 35.40
C LEU A 263 3.90 6.55 35.11
N GLY A 264 4.19 7.61 35.87
CA GLY A 264 3.64 8.95 35.63
C GLY A 264 4.04 9.51 34.26
N ALA A 265 5.31 9.42 33.89
CA ALA A 265 5.82 9.89 32.59
C ALA A 265 5.25 9.11 31.39
N LEU A 266 4.83 7.85 31.60
CA LEU A 266 4.27 6.98 30.55
C LEU A 266 2.75 7.11 30.37
N LEU A 267 2.04 7.82 31.26
CA LEU A 267 0.59 8.05 31.12
C LEU A 267 0.17 8.61 29.75
N PRO A 268 0.91 9.55 29.09
CA PRO A 268 0.58 9.99 27.74
C PRO A 268 0.55 8.86 26.69
N PHE A 269 1.40 7.83 26.81
CA PHE A 269 1.38 6.67 25.90
C PHE A 269 0.14 5.82 26.10
N VAL A 270 -0.30 5.64 27.34
CA VAL A 270 -1.55 4.92 27.66
C VAL A 270 -2.75 5.67 27.09
N CYS A 271 -2.83 6.98 27.32
CA CYS A 271 -3.92 7.82 26.79
C CYS A 271 -3.94 7.83 25.25
N ALA A 272 -2.79 7.94 24.60
CA ALA A 272 -2.69 7.86 23.14
C ALA A 272 -3.16 6.48 22.60
N SER A 273 -2.86 5.41 23.33
CA SER A 273 -3.28 4.04 22.97
C SER A 273 -4.80 3.87 23.06
N ILE A 274 -5.48 4.56 23.98
CA ILE A 274 -6.97 4.56 24.04
C ILE A 274 -7.55 5.25 22.81
N ILE A 275 -6.92 6.34 22.34
CA ILE A 275 -7.38 7.11 21.18
C ILE A 275 -7.19 6.31 19.89
N VAL A 276 -6.00 5.72 19.69
CA VAL A 276 -5.59 5.10 18.43
C VAL A 276 -5.85 3.58 18.40
N GLY A 277 -6.02 2.94 19.56
CA GLY A 277 -6.26 1.50 19.71
C GLY A 277 -7.39 0.95 18.84
N PRO A 278 -8.57 1.59 18.74
CA PRO A 278 -9.65 1.11 17.86
C PRO A 278 -9.25 1.11 16.38
N TYR A 279 -8.39 2.02 15.94
CA TYR A 279 -7.81 2.02 14.60
C TYR A 279 -6.81 0.87 14.41
N LEU A 280 -5.92 0.64 15.38
CA LEU A 280 -4.97 -0.49 15.32
C LEU A 280 -5.69 -1.83 15.31
N TYR A 281 -6.77 -1.95 16.07
CA TYR A 281 -7.65 -3.12 16.05
C TYR A 281 -8.34 -3.29 14.70
N ALA A 282 -8.77 -2.20 14.05
CA ALA A 282 -9.35 -2.26 12.71
C ALA A 282 -8.34 -2.81 11.68
N VAL A 283 -7.10 -2.32 11.72
CA VAL A 283 -5.99 -2.82 10.89
C VAL A 283 -5.73 -4.31 11.18
N TYR A 284 -5.64 -4.69 12.45
CA TYR A 284 -5.39 -6.06 12.86
C TYR A 284 -6.50 -7.03 12.43
N ALA A 285 -7.77 -6.66 12.65
CA ALA A 285 -8.92 -7.47 12.25
C ALA A 285 -8.93 -7.70 10.73
N PHE A 286 -8.64 -6.67 9.94
CA PHE A 286 -8.53 -6.80 8.49
C PHE A 286 -7.38 -7.71 8.07
N ASN A 287 -6.18 -7.57 8.66
CA ASN A 287 -5.04 -8.44 8.37
C ASN A 287 -5.41 -9.92 8.52
N ARG A 288 -6.03 -10.26 9.65
CA ARG A 288 -6.42 -11.63 9.97
C ARG A 288 -7.38 -12.23 8.94
N GLU A 289 -8.24 -11.42 8.35
CA GLU A 289 -9.18 -11.86 7.31
C GLU A 289 -8.55 -11.98 5.92
N THR A 290 -7.37 -11.41 5.69
CA THR A 290 -6.75 -11.30 4.35
C THR A 290 -5.46 -12.09 4.18
N THR A 291 -4.89 -12.61 5.28
CA THR A 291 -3.71 -13.50 5.26
C THR A 291 -4.13 -14.96 5.42
N SER A 292 -3.82 -15.80 4.44
CA SER A 292 -4.09 -17.25 4.45
C SER A 292 -3.14 -18.08 5.32
N THR A 293 -2.44 -17.50 6.30
CA THR A 293 -1.39 -18.23 7.04
C THR A 293 -1.51 -18.14 8.55
N ASP A 294 -1.34 -19.30 9.19
CA ASP A 294 -1.17 -19.49 10.63
C ASP A 294 -0.08 -18.58 11.20
N PHE A 295 -0.29 -18.08 12.41
CA PHE A 295 0.70 -17.32 13.17
C PHE A 295 1.97 -18.17 13.34
N GLY A 296 3.13 -17.60 12.98
CA GLY A 296 4.42 -18.26 13.17
C GLY A 296 4.71 -18.55 14.66
N SER A 297 5.51 -19.58 14.92
CA SER A 297 5.99 -19.92 16.28
C SER A 297 6.86 -18.81 16.89
N LEU A 298 7.20 -18.92 18.19
CA LEU A 298 8.17 -18.05 18.88
C LEU A 298 9.52 -17.92 18.14
N PHE A 299 9.86 -18.89 17.30
CA PHE A 299 11.09 -18.96 16.51
C PHE A 299 10.83 -18.84 15.00
N TYR A 300 9.76 -18.14 14.61
CA TYR A 300 9.48 -17.88 13.20
C TYR A 300 10.18 -16.60 12.74
N SER A 301 11.33 -16.76 12.08
CA SER A 301 12.04 -15.69 11.38
C SER A 301 11.38 -15.40 10.02
N ALA A 302 11.29 -14.15 9.59
CA ALA A 302 10.82 -13.82 8.25
C ALA A 302 12.00 -13.95 7.26
N HIS A 303 12.04 -15.00 6.46
CA HIS A 303 13.23 -15.45 5.72
C HIS A 303 13.72 -14.51 4.59
N GLN A 304 13.03 -13.44 4.24
CA GLN A 304 13.21 -12.83 2.90
C GLN A 304 14.42 -11.87 2.78
N LEU A 305 14.88 -11.20 3.84
CA LEU A 305 15.90 -10.13 3.76
C LEU A 305 16.75 -9.97 5.06
N ALA A 306 17.11 -11.07 5.71
CA ALA A 306 18.02 -11.04 6.85
C ALA A 306 19.43 -10.59 6.43
N GLU A 307 20.09 -9.76 7.24
CA GLU A 307 21.51 -9.48 7.00
C GLU A 307 22.34 -10.73 7.27
N GLN A 308 23.34 -10.98 6.44
CA GLN A 308 24.30 -12.03 6.73
C GLN A 308 25.33 -11.51 7.73
N PRO A 309 25.86 -12.32 8.66
CA PRO A 309 26.91 -11.87 9.59
C PRO A 309 28.12 -11.27 8.86
N GLN A 310 28.45 -11.77 7.66
CA GLN A 310 29.51 -11.21 6.81
C GLN A 310 29.21 -9.82 6.24
N SER A 311 27.94 -9.41 6.19
CA SER A 311 27.52 -8.04 5.84
C SER A 311 27.90 -6.99 6.91
N LEU A 312 28.38 -7.39 8.10
CA LEU A 312 28.97 -6.46 9.08
C LEU A 312 30.03 -5.56 8.47
N LEU A 313 30.78 -6.07 7.49
CA LEU A 313 31.80 -5.31 6.77
C LEU A 313 31.19 -4.21 5.89
N ARG A 314 29.96 -4.37 5.39
CA ARG A 314 29.22 -3.33 4.64
C ARG A 314 28.75 -2.18 5.53
N LEU A 315 28.46 -2.43 6.81
CA LEU A 315 28.12 -1.36 7.77
C LEU A 315 29.28 -0.35 7.93
N ILE A 316 30.51 -0.76 7.62
CA ILE A 316 31.75 0.01 7.79
C ILE A 316 32.10 0.81 6.51
N SER A 317 31.56 0.45 5.33
CA SER A 317 31.73 1.18 4.07
C SER A 317 30.75 0.68 3.01
N SER A 318 30.05 1.61 2.33
CA SER A 318 29.05 1.32 1.29
C SER A 318 29.61 0.74 -0.02
N ASN A 319 30.91 0.88 -0.27
CA ASN A 319 31.51 0.57 -1.57
C ASN A 319 31.94 -0.90 -1.71
N TYR A 320 31.82 -1.70 -0.65
CA TYR A 320 32.13 -3.15 -0.70
C TYR A 320 30.98 -4.00 -1.26
N ASN A 321 29.97 -3.39 -1.89
CA ASN A 321 28.89 -4.10 -2.58
C ASN A 321 29.40 -5.06 -3.68
N TYR A 322 30.60 -4.85 -4.23
CA TYR A 322 31.17 -5.73 -5.25
C TYR A 322 31.88 -6.99 -4.71
N PHE A 323 32.30 -7.01 -3.43
CA PHE A 323 33.10 -8.12 -2.87
C PHE A 323 32.36 -8.96 -1.82
N VAL A 324 31.23 -8.47 -1.31
CA VAL A 324 30.31 -9.26 -0.50
C VAL A 324 29.04 -9.44 -1.35
N PRO A 325 28.58 -10.65 -1.69
CA PRO A 325 27.34 -10.88 -2.44
C PRO A 325 26.09 -10.50 -1.61
N GLY A 326 25.12 -9.75 -2.16
CA GLY A 326 23.91 -9.29 -1.45
C GLY A 326 22.82 -8.74 -2.37
N GLY A 327 21.59 -8.63 -1.89
CA GLY A 327 20.44 -8.21 -2.70
C GLY A 327 20.39 -6.70 -2.95
N PHE A 328 19.79 -6.27 -4.05
CA PHE A 328 19.69 -4.85 -4.49
C PHE A 328 18.90 -3.90 -3.56
N SER A 329 18.35 -4.36 -2.43
CA SER A 329 17.35 -3.65 -1.63
C SER A 329 17.71 -3.51 -0.14
N GLU A 330 19.00 -3.33 0.17
CA GLU A 330 19.52 -3.34 1.54
C GLU A 330 19.66 -1.91 2.13
N PHE A 331 18.97 -1.64 3.25
CA PHE A 331 19.02 -0.36 3.98
C PHE A 331 20.25 -0.29 4.89
N THR A 332 21.45 -0.07 4.33
CA THR A 332 22.62 0.25 5.16
C THR A 332 22.59 1.72 5.53
N LEU A 333 22.19 2.04 6.78
CA LEU A 333 22.44 3.37 7.35
C LEU A 333 23.94 3.57 7.45
N ALA A 334 24.47 4.41 6.55
CA ALA A 334 25.90 4.67 6.44
C ALA A 334 26.48 5.14 7.78
N TRP A 335 27.39 4.36 8.34
CA TRP A 335 28.20 4.81 9.48
C TRP A 335 29.16 5.92 9.04
N GLY A 336 29.50 5.91 7.74
CA GLY A 336 30.41 6.83 7.10
C GLY A 336 31.85 6.66 7.61
N PHE A 337 32.84 6.89 6.75
CA PHE A 337 34.24 6.85 7.16
C PHE A 337 34.56 7.79 8.35
N ILE A 338 33.77 8.86 8.51
CA ILE A 338 33.93 9.86 9.57
C ILE A 338 33.75 9.27 10.97
N ALA A 339 32.73 8.44 11.20
CA ALA A 339 32.52 7.87 12.54
C ALA A 339 33.67 6.94 12.94
N ILE A 340 34.23 6.21 11.99
CA ILE A 340 35.40 5.33 12.18
C ILE A 340 36.63 6.15 12.52
N VAL A 341 36.88 7.24 11.81
CA VAL A 341 37.98 8.16 12.09
C VAL A 341 37.86 8.71 13.52
N ILE A 342 36.67 9.21 13.90
CA ILE A 342 36.40 9.72 15.26
C ILE A 342 36.68 8.65 16.31
N ALA A 343 36.14 7.44 16.13
CA ALA A 343 36.32 6.33 17.06
C ALA A 343 37.79 5.93 17.19
N THR A 344 38.52 5.86 16.07
CA THR A 344 39.95 5.53 16.03
C THR A 344 40.77 6.56 16.81
N ILE A 345 40.53 7.86 16.57
CA ILE A 345 41.22 8.93 17.30
C ILE A 345 40.88 8.86 18.79
N PHE A 346 39.60 8.69 19.14
CA PHE A 346 39.14 8.59 20.52
C PHE A 346 39.80 7.43 21.28
N LEU A 347 39.90 6.25 20.66
CA LEU A 347 40.49 5.05 21.25
C LEU A 347 42.03 5.07 21.27
N SER A 348 42.67 5.88 20.40
CA SER A 348 44.13 5.95 20.31
C SER A 348 44.83 6.66 21.48
N SER A 349 44.08 7.33 22.36
CA SER A 349 44.63 8.18 23.40
C SER A 349 43.88 8.03 24.73
N PRO A 350 44.56 7.66 25.85
CA PRO A 350 43.94 7.64 27.17
C PRO A 350 43.34 9.00 27.57
N LYS A 351 43.99 10.09 27.17
CA LYS A 351 43.52 11.46 27.48
C LYS A 351 42.13 11.77 26.89
N THR A 352 41.80 11.21 25.73
CA THR A 352 40.48 11.40 25.10
C THR A 352 39.44 10.53 25.79
N ILE A 353 39.79 9.30 26.20
CA ILE A 353 38.92 8.42 26.99
C ILE A 353 38.57 9.07 28.34
N ASP A 354 39.57 9.65 29.01
CA ASP A 354 39.42 10.30 30.32
C ASP A 354 38.68 11.64 30.26
N ALA A 355 38.48 12.21 29.06
CA ALA A 355 37.75 13.47 28.88
C ALA A 355 36.23 13.30 29.04
N LEU A 356 35.69 12.08 28.92
CA LEU A 356 34.27 11.81 29.14
C LEU A 356 33.95 11.77 30.64
N THR A 357 32.91 12.50 31.05
CA THR A 357 32.44 12.47 32.44
C THR A 357 31.81 11.11 32.80
N PRO A 358 31.64 10.77 34.10
CA PRO A 358 30.95 9.55 34.50
C PRO A 358 29.51 9.46 33.94
N GLN A 359 28.82 10.59 33.81
CA GLN A 359 27.49 10.65 33.19
C GLN A 359 27.57 10.40 31.67
N ASP A 360 28.54 11.01 30.97
CA ASP A 360 28.77 10.74 29.54
C ASP A 360 29.02 9.24 29.31
N TRP A 361 29.83 8.61 30.14
CA TRP A 361 30.08 7.16 30.08
C TRP A 361 28.84 6.31 30.32
N LYS A 362 27.97 6.69 31.27
CA LYS A 362 26.68 6.00 31.48
C LYS A 362 25.82 6.09 30.21
N ILE A 363 25.68 7.28 29.64
CA ILE A 363 24.88 7.51 28.43
C ILE A 363 25.48 6.75 27.24
N PHE A 364 26.82 6.77 27.09
CA PHE A 364 27.54 6.03 26.05
C PHE A 364 27.26 4.53 26.15
N LYS A 365 27.41 3.93 27.33
CA LYS A 365 27.20 2.48 27.53
C LYS A 365 25.76 2.06 27.27
N ILE A 366 24.77 2.85 27.72
CA ILE A 366 23.36 2.59 27.45
C ILE A 366 23.07 2.67 25.94
N SER A 367 23.59 3.72 25.29
CA SER A 367 23.41 3.94 23.85
C SER A 367 24.04 2.80 23.04
N ALA A 368 25.26 2.39 23.41
CA ALA A 368 25.96 1.26 22.80
C ALA A 368 25.18 -0.04 22.96
N PHE A 369 24.73 -0.35 24.18
CA PHE A 369 23.98 -1.57 24.46
C PHE A 369 22.72 -1.67 23.59
N ILE A 370 21.89 -0.63 23.59
CA ILE A 370 20.62 -0.65 22.82
C ILE A 370 20.91 -0.69 21.31
N TYR A 371 21.89 0.08 20.84
CA TYR A 371 22.25 0.10 19.43
C TYR A 371 22.77 -1.26 18.93
N PHE A 372 23.74 -1.87 19.64
CA PHE A 372 24.27 -3.17 19.26
C PHE A 372 23.25 -4.31 19.44
N ALA A 373 22.35 -4.23 20.42
CA ALA A 373 21.22 -5.15 20.50
C ALA A 373 20.30 -5.04 19.27
N THR A 374 20.09 -3.81 18.75
CA THR A 374 19.33 -3.60 17.51
C THR A 374 20.08 -4.15 16.30
N VAL A 375 21.40 -3.97 16.21
CA VAL A 375 22.24 -4.59 15.16
C VAL A 375 22.16 -6.11 15.23
N LEU A 376 22.13 -6.71 16.41
CA LEU A 376 21.93 -8.16 16.53
C LEU A 376 20.54 -8.60 16.10
N ALA A 377 19.53 -7.75 16.24
CA ALA A 377 18.17 -8.04 15.82
C ALA A 377 17.97 -8.03 14.30
N ILE A 378 18.95 -7.53 13.52
CA ILE A 378 18.78 -7.44 12.06
C ILE A 378 19.33 -8.63 11.25
N TYR A 379 20.00 -9.58 11.91
CA TYR A 379 20.57 -10.76 11.24
C TYR A 379 19.56 -11.88 11.00
N GLY A 380 18.26 -11.66 11.25
CA GLY A 380 17.20 -12.66 11.04
C GLY A 380 17.55 -14.01 11.65
N GLU A 381 17.54 -15.07 10.83
CA GLU A 381 17.86 -16.46 11.20
C GLU A 381 19.25 -16.65 11.83
N TYR A 382 20.19 -15.72 11.62
CA TYR A 382 21.54 -15.82 12.18
C TYR A 382 21.64 -15.26 13.60
N SER A 383 20.53 -14.81 14.21
CA SER A 383 20.52 -14.26 15.57
C SER A 383 19.20 -14.54 16.30
N VAL A 384 19.30 -15.21 17.45
CA VAL A 384 18.16 -15.47 18.35
C VAL A 384 17.51 -14.15 18.85
N VAL A 385 18.26 -13.05 18.85
CA VAL A 385 17.73 -11.72 19.21
C VAL A 385 16.69 -11.26 18.17
N SER A 386 16.88 -11.61 16.90
CA SER A 386 15.94 -11.28 15.83
C SER A 386 14.57 -11.90 16.09
N ASP A 387 14.53 -13.19 16.45
CA ASP A 387 13.29 -13.91 16.74
C ASP A 387 12.57 -13.32 17.95
N LEU A 388 13.32 -12.99 19.02
CA LEU A 388 12.75 -12.36 20.22
C LEU A 388 12.13 -10.99 19.92
N VAL A 389 12.81 -10.16 19.12
CA VAL A 389 12.32 -8.85 18.71
C VAL A 389 11.06 -9.00 17.84
N TYR A 390 11.06 -9.95 16.91
CA TYR A 390 9.95 -10.14 15.96
C TYR A 390 8.74 -10.85 16.53
N TYR A 391 8.92 -11.68 17.55
CA TYR A 391 7.79 -12.24 18.30
C TYR A 391 6.98 -11.14 19.00
N LEU A 392 7.64 -10.08 19.46
CA LEU A 392 7.01 -8.97 20.19
C LEU A 392 6.51 -7.85 19.28
N VAL A 393 7.00 -7.76 18.04
CA VAL A 393 6.49 -6.83 17.04
C VAL A 393 5.25 -7.46 16.38
N PRO A 394 4.09 -6.78 16.35
CA PRO A 394 2.90 -7.31 15.67
C PRO A 394 3.25 -7.72 14.23
N GLN A 395 3.02 -9.01 13.89
CA GLN A 395 3.19 -9.56 12.53
C GLN A 395 2.14 -8.97 11.57
N VAL A 396 2.25 -7.67 11.29
CA VAL A 396 1.40 -6.95 10.35
C VAL A 396 2.05 -7.06 8.97
N GLY A 397 1.88 -8.24 8.35
CA GLY A 397 2.31 -8.54 6.98
C GLY A 397 3.62 -9.33 6.87
N LYS A 398 3.80 -10.08 5.76
CA LYS A 398 5.00 -10.93 5.50
C LYS A 398 6.24 -10.16 5.03
N MET A 399 6.17 -8.83 4.91
CA MET A 399 7.25 -8.01 4.35
C MET A 399 7.96 -7.22 5.45
N HIS A 400 8.96 -7.83 6.07
CA HIS A 400 9.77 -7.16 7.08
C HIS A 400 11.25 -7.22 6.71
N ILE A 401 11.78 -6.04 6.37
CA ILE A 401 13.21 -5.83 6.15
C ILE A 401 13.82 -5.48 7.50
N TYR A 402 14.60 -6.40 8.04
CA TYR A 402 15.25 -6.30 9.35
C TYR A 402 16.03 -5.00 9.53
N GLN A 403 16.74 -4.55 8.49
CA GLN A 403 17.56 -3.34 8.49
C GLN A 403 16.77 -2.06 8.84
N ARG A 404 15.45 -2.01 8.61
CA ARG A 404 14.62 -0.82 8.89
C ARG A 404 14.64 -0.42 10.36
N PHE A 405 14.88 -1.36 11.28
CA PHE A 405 14.99 -1.08 12.71
C PHE A 405 16.30 -0.38 13.10
N LEU A 406 17.31 -0.34 12.22
CA LEU A 406 18.48 0.52 12.44
C LEU A 406 18.12 2.00 12.40
N LEU A 407 17.08 2.39 11.65
CA LEU A 407 16.67 3.78 11.50
C LEU A 407 16.38 4.47 12.85
N PRO A 408 15.50 3.91 13.72
CA PRO A 408 15.29 4.48 15.05
C PRO A 408 16.54 4.41 15.94
N ALA A 409 17.28 3.29 15.89
CA ALA A 409 18.46 3.10 16.73
C ALA A 409 19.61 4.06 16.37
N HIS A 410 19.61 4.60 15.15
CA HIS A 410 20.66 5.51 14.68
C HIS A 410 20.79 6.79 15.52
N LEU A 411 19.72 7.23 16.21
CA LEU A 411 19.81 8.31 17.21
C LEU A 411 20.88 7.98 18.27
N LEU A 412 20.92 6.75 18.76
CA LEU A 412 21.85 6.29 19.78
C LEU A 412 23.27 6.18 19.25
N PHE A 413 23.41 5.75 17.99
CA PHE A 413 24.70 5.75 17.30
C PHE A 413 25.28 7.16 17.22
N VAL A 414 24.47 8.12 16.77
CA VAL A 414 24.86 9.52 16.68
C VAL A 414 25.22 10.09 18.06
N VAL A 415 24.53 9.70 19.13
CA VAL A 415 24.90 10.06 20.51
C VAL A 415 26.30 9.56 20.87
N MET A 416 26.63 8.29 20.56
CA MET A 416 27.96 7.74 20.81
C MET A 416 29.05 8.50 20.05
N VAL A 417 28.82 8.75 18.75
CA VAL A 417 29.76 9.51 17.90
C VAL A 417 29.95 10.93 18.42
N ALA A 418 28.87 11.61 18.82
CA ALA A 418 28.94 12.96 19.37
C ALA A 418 29.72 13.03 20.69
N LEU A 419 29.58 12.02 21.57
CA LEU A 419 30.35 11.94 22.81
C LEU A 419 31.85 11.70 22.52
N MET A 420 32.18 10.74 21.66
CA MET A 420 33.58 10.52 21.25
C MET A 420 34.18 11.79 20.64
N LEU A 421 33.42 12.48 19.79
CA LEU A 421 33.88 13.72 19.18
C LEU A 421 34.08 14.84 20.21
N LYS A 422 33.14 15.02 21.13
CA LYS A 422 33.26 15.96 22.26
C LYS A 422 34.57 15.72 23.02
N ALA A 423 34.87 14.48 23.35
CA ALA A 423 36.12 14.10 24.01
C ALA A 423 37.36 14.41 23.16
N VAL A 424 37.34 14.11 21.86
CA VAL A 424 38.44 14.41 20.93
C VAL A 424 38.70 15.91 20.82
N VAL A 425 37.64 16.73 20.74
CA VAL A 425 37.75 18.20 20.62
C VAL A 425 38.23 18.87 21.90
N GLN A 426 37.89 18.30 23.07
CA GLN A 426 38.30 18.85 24.37
C GLN A 426 39.79 18.65 24.68
N VAL A 427 40.43 17.68 24.03
CA VAL A 427 41.86 17.39 24.19
C VAL A 427 42.63 18.02 23.03
N ARG A 428 43.79 18.62 23.30
CA ARG A 428 44.68 19.18 22.26
C ARG A 428 44.88 18.14 21.13
N PRO A 429 44.75 18.51 19.84
CA PRO A 429 44.71 17.55 18.76
C PRO A 429 45.98 16.68 18.77
N PRO A 430 45.85 15.35 18.96
CA PRO A 430 47.00 14.44 19.02
C PRO A 430 47.74 14.45 17.68
N VAL A 431 49.05 14.16 17.69
CA VAL A 431 49.85 14.09 16.45
C VAL A 431 49.20 13.14 15.43
N ALA A 432 48.61 12.04 15.91
CA ALA A 432 47.82 11.11 15.12
C ALA A 432 46.67 11.76 14.34
N LEU A 433 45.96 12.75 14.89
CA LEU A 433 44.89 13.47 14.20
C LEU A 433 45.43 14.29 13.02
N ARG A 434 46.58 14.96 13.18
CA ARG A 434 47.23 15.71 12.09
C ARG A 434 47.75 14.78 10.98
N VAL A 435 48.22 13.59 11.36
CA VAL A 435 48.65 12.55 10.42
C VAL A 435 47.46 11.98 9.65
N VAL A 436 46.37 11.63 10.33
CA VAL A 436 45.13 11.19 9.68
C VAL A 436 44.58 12.27 8.74
N LEU A 437 44.67 13.55 9.11
CA LEU A 437 44.31 14.68 8.25
C LEU A 437 45.13 14.74 6.97
N ALA A 438 46.45 14.63 7.09
CA ALA A 438 47.34 14.65 5.92
C ALA A 438 47.07 13.45 5.02
N LEU A 439 46.89 12.25 5.60
CA LEU A 439 46.57 11.03 4.86
C LEU A 439 45.21 11.11 4.17
N SER A 440 44.18 11.59 4.86
CA SER A 440 42.84 11.79 4.29
C SER A 440 42.86 12.81 3.15
N ALA A 441 43.55 13.95 3.32
CA ALA A 441 43.69 14.95 2.26
C ALA A 441 44.35 14.38 0.99
N VAL A 442 45.46 13.65 1.17
CA VAL A 442 46.19 12.99 0.08
C VAL A 442 45.31 11.93 -0.59
N ALA A 443 44.60 11.12 0.20
CA ALA A 443 43.67 10.12 -0.32
C ALA A 443 42.54 10.76 -1.13
N THR A 444 41.91 11.84 -0.63
CA THR A 444 40.86 12.58 -1.35
C THR A 444 41.37 13.09 -2.69
N LEU A 445 42.51 13.79 -2.69
CA LEU A 445 43.07 14.39 -3.89
C LEU A 445 43.49 13.32 -4.91
N THR A 446 44.06 12.21 -4.43
CA THR A 446 44.48 11.09 -5.28
C THR A 446 43.28 10.38 -5.89
N ALA A 447 42.26 10.08 -5.09
CA ALA A 447 41.03 9.46 -5.58
C ALA A 447 40.30 10.38 -6.57
N ALA A 448 40.18 11.68 -6.27
CA ALA A 448 39.54 12.66 -7.15
C ALA A 448 40.25 12.74 -8.51
N TYR A 449 41.58 12.76 -8.47
CA TYR A 449 42.41 12.79 -9.66
C TYR A 449 42.27 11.52 -10.50
N LEU A 450 42.29 10.35 -9.87
CA LEU A 450 42.18 9.06 -10.57
C LEU A 450 40.81 8.90 -11.21
N VAL A 451 39.72 9.19 -10.48
CA VAL A 451 38.36 9.13 -10.99
C VAL A 451 38.15 10.11 -12.15
N GLY A 452 38.68 11.33 -12.05
CA GLY A 452 38.57 12.34 -13.10
C GLY A 452 39.39 12.03 -14.35
N ARG A 453 40.49 11.26 -14.24
CA ARG A 453 41.43 11.03 -15.34
C ARG A 453 41.34 9.65 -15.96
N ASN A 454 40.89 8.65 -15.22
CA ASN A 454 40.78 7.26 -15.67
C ASN A 454 39.55 6.57 -15.05
N PRO A 455 38.33 6.91 -15.52
CA PRO A 455 37.07 6.47 -14.89
C PRO A 455 36.90 4.94 -14.89
N THR A 456 37.29 4.27 -15.97
CA THR A 456 37.16 2.82 -16.13
C THR A 456 38.05 2.06 -15.15
N PHE A 457 39.35 2.40 -15.12
CA PHE A 457 40.29 1.83 -14.17
C PHE A 457 39.89 2.12 -12.72
N SER A 458 39.44 3.34 -12.44
CA SER A 458 38.99 3.73 -11.10
C SER A 458 37.79 2.89 -10.65
N GLN A 459 36.82 2.63 -11.54
CA GLN A 459 35.71 1.69 -11.25
C GLN A 459 36.20 0.27 -10.98
N GLU A 460 37.15 -0.26 -11.76
CA GLU A 460 37.70 -1.62 -11.58
C GLU A 460 38.36 -1.83 -10.21
N ILE A 461 38.98 -0.77 -9.65
CA ILE A 461 39.61 -0.82 -8.31
C ILE A 461 38.72 -0.25 -7.20
N GLY A 462 37.45 0.05 -7.48
CA GLY A 462 36.49 0.55 -6.49
C GLY A 462 36.69 2.03 -6.09
N LEU A 463 37.52 2.80 -6.81
CA LEU A 463 37.58 4.26 -6.71
C LEU A 463 36.47 4.87 -7.56
N ASN A 464 35.42 5.36 -6.92
CA ASN A 464 34.29 5.99 -7.58
C ASN A 464 34.07 7.40 -7.02
N ASN A 465 33.16 8.16 -7.66
CA ASN A 465 32.79 9.50 -7.18
C ASN A 465 32.31 9.47 -5.71
N TYR A 466 31.79 8.33 -5.24
CA TYR A 466 31.38 8.12 -3.85
C TYR A 466 32.58 8.18 -2.88
N LEU A 467 33.65 7.44 -3.13
CA LEU A 467 34.79 7.38 -2.21
C LEU A 467 35.55 8.71 -2.17
N VAL A 468 35.69 9.36 -3.33
CA VAL A 468 36.23 10.73 -3.43
C VAL A 468 35.45 11.68 -2.55
N PHE A 469 34.13 11.53 -2.59
CA PHE A 469 33.22 12.34 -1.81
C PHE A 469 33.33 12.07 -0.30
N GLU A 470 33.35 10.82 0.14
CA GLU A 470 33.56 10.47 1.56
C GLU A 470 34.89 10.97 2.10
N LEU A 471 35.95 10.84 1.30
CA LEU A 471 37.27 11.34 1.65
C LEU A 471 37.28 12.87 1.75
N LEU A 472 36.54 13.59 0.89
CA LEU A 472 36.35 15.04 1.00
C LEU A 472 35.61 15.42 2.29
N LEU A 473 34.55 14.68 2.65
CA LEU A 473 33.81 14.92 3.88
C LEU A 473 34.68 14.65 5.11
N ALA A 474 35.46 13.57 5.10
CA ALA A 474 36.41 13.24 6.15
C ALA A 474 37.50 14.30 6.28
N PHE A 475 38.00 14.83 5.16
CA PHE A 475 38.93 15.95 5.14
C PHE A 475 38.33 17.23 5.75
N LEU A 476 37.16 17.67 5.28
CA LEU A 476 36.49 18.87 5.79
C LEU A 476 36.12 18.75 7.28
N PHE A 477 35.65 17.59 7.70
CA PHE A 477 35.35 17.28 9.09
C PHE A 477 36.61 17.31 9.96
N ALA A 478 37.71 16.74 9.48
CA ALA A 478 38.96 16.77 10.22
C ALA A 478 39.58 18.18 10.22
N CYS A 479 39.39 19.00 9.18
CA CYS A 479 39.76 20.41 9.20
C CYS A 479 38.98 21.17 10.28
N ALA A 480 37.68 20.89 10.42
CA ALA A 480 36.84 21.46 11.48
C ALA A 480 37.36 21.11 12.89
N LEU A 481 37.88 19.88 13.10
CA LEU A 481 38.46 19.43 14.35
C LEU A 481 39.74 20.18 14.78
N ILE A 482 40.42 20.86 13.86
CA ILE A 482 41.62 21.67 14.16
C ILE A 482 41.24 23.10 14.57
N VAL A 483 40.01 23.56 14.27
CA VAL A 483 39.55 24.91 14.63
C VAL A 483 39.33 24.97 16.15
N PRO A 484 40.10 25.76 16.91
CA PRO A 484 40.06 25.72 18.36
C PRO A 484 38.77 26.31 18.93
N GLY A 485 38.29 25.69 20.01
CA GLY A 485 37.29 26.25 20.92
C GLY A 485 35.86 26.30 20.36
N LYS A 486 35.09 27.29 20.81
CA LYS A 486 33.63 27.45 20.52
C LYS A 486 33.29 27.55 19.02
N ASN A 487 34.30 27.74 18.18
CA ASN A 487 34.15 27.91 16.73
C ASN A 487 34.07 26.59 15.94
N PHE A 488 34.34 25.45 16.60
CA PHE A 488 34.11 24.11 16.05
C PHE A 488 32.65 23.92 15.59
N VAL A 489 31.68 24.46 16.35
CA VAL A 489 30.25 24.36 16.02
C VAL A 489 29.95 25.00 14.67
N TYR A 490 30.55 26.15 14.36
CA TYR A 490 30.40 26.79 13.05
C TYR A 490 31.04 25.97 11.92
N SER A 491 32.15 25.31 12.20
CA SER A 491 32.87 24.48 11.23
C SER A 491 32.13 23.17 10.94
N ALA A 492 31.59 22.50 11.97
CA ALA A 492 30.70 21.35 11.82
C ALA A 492 29.40 21.73 11.10
N VAL A 493 28.85 22.91 11.38
CA VAL A 493 27.71 23.47 10.66
C VAL A 493 28.05 23.71 9.19
N ILE A 494 29.23 24.25 8.83
CA ILE A 494 29.67 24.41 7.43
C ILE A 494 29.76 23.06 6.69
N VAL A 495 30.30 22.02 7.35
CA VAL A 495 30.32 20.65 6.80
C VAL A 495 28.88 20.15 6.56
N LEU A 496 27.99 20.34 7.53
CA LEU A 496 26.57 20.00 7.42
C LEU A 496 25.82 20.84 6.36
N PHE A 497 26.22 22.10 6.13
CA PHE A 497 25.68 22.98 5.09
C PHE A 497 26.01 22.50 3.68
N CYS A 498 27.17 21.87 3.52
CA CYS A 498 27.56 21.32 2.23
C CYS A 498 26.81 20.02 1.91
N LEU A 499 26.37 19.25 2.93
CA LEU A 499 25.77 17.91 2.75
C LEU A 499 24.60 17.82 1.73
N PRO A 500 23.64 18.77 1.67
CA PRO A 500 22.53 18.65 0.71
C PRO A 500 22.89 18.98 -0.74
N ALA A 501 23.98 19.72 -0.98
CA ALA A 501 24.57 19.83 -2.31
C ALA A 501 25.25 18.51 -2.73
N LEU A 502 25.62 17.69 -1.74
CA LEU A 502 26.37 16.45 -1.90
C LEU A 502 25.46 15.21 -2.01
N ASP A 503 24.29 15.22 -1.36
CA ASP A 503 23.18 14.27 -1.58
C ASP A 503 22.72 14.27 -3.05
N ARG A 504 22.66 15.45 -3.68
CA ARG A 504 22.45 15.56 -5.12
C ARG A 504 23.57 14.96 -5.96
N MET A 505 24.82 14.89 -5.46
CA MET A 505 25.92 14.23 -6.17
C MET A 505 25.89 12.70 -6.01
N TYR A 506 25.39 12.19 -4.87
CA TYR A 506 25.18 10.77 -4.62
C TYR A 506 24.25 10.12 -5.66
N GLY A 507 23.08 10.75 -5.90
CA GLY A 507 22.10 10.26 -6.88
C GLY A 507 22.59 10.24 -8.34
N PHE A 508 23.65 10.99 -8.66
CA PHE A 508 24.24 11.00 -10.01
C PHE A 508 25.31 9.92 -10.24
N SER A 509 25.79 9.23 -9.19
CA SER A 509 27.04 8.47 -9.27
C SER A 509 26.94 6.94 -9.27
N GLU A 510 25.82 6.34 -8.83
CA GLU A 510 25.72 4.87 -8.64
C GLU A 510 25.14 4.06 -9.81
N GLY A 511 24.93 4.68 -10.97
CA GLY A 511 24.62 3.92 -12.16
C GLY A 511 24.14 4.84 -13.26
N GLY A 512 24.14 4.36 -14.50
CA GLY A 512 23.45 5.02 -15.60
C GLY A 512 21.92 5.02 -15.43
N ASN A 513 21.43 5.39 -14.24
CA ASN A 513 20.13 5.03 -13.75
C ASN A 513 19.26 6.25 -13.47
N THR A 514 18.08 6.13 -14.05
CA THR A 514 16.82 6.38 -13.37
C THR A 514 16.30 7.79 -13.24
N LEU A 515 17.03 8.88 -13.01
CA LEU A 515 16.32 10.18 -12.92
C LEU A 515 15.85 10.67 -14.31
N GLN A 516 16.72 10.62 -15.33
CA GLN A 516 16.38 10.99 -16.71
C GLN A 516 15.43 9.98 -17.37
N LYS A 517 15.62 8.66 -17.12
CA LYS A 517 14.68 7.62 -17.56
C LYS A 517 13.36 7.65 -16.76
N GLN A 518 13.32 8.02 -15.48
CA GLN A 518 12.08 8.20 -14.71
C GLN A 518 11.35 9.48 -15.11
N GLN A 519 12.08 10.57 -15.43
CA GLN A 519 11.51 11.77 -16.04
C GLN A 519 10.85 11.46 -17.39
N GLU A 520 11.41 10.55 -18.20
CA GLU A 520 10.74 10.02 -19.39
C GLU A 520 9.51 9.14 -19.06
N ARG A 521 9.55 8.36 -17.97
CA ARG A 521 8.44 7.47 -17.50
C ARG A 521 7.18 8.20 -17.01
N GLN A 522 7.22 9.53 -16.84
CA GLN A 522 6.23 10.30 -16.06
C GLN A 522 5.41 11.32 -16.84
N LYS A 523 5.65 11.48 -18.15
CA LYS A 523 5.07 12.58 -18.93
C LYS A 523 3.55 12.67 -18.78
N ILE A 524 2.81 11.56 -18.87
CA ILE A 524 1.35 11.61 -18.87
C ILE A 524 0.72 12.07 -17.53
N ALA A 525 1.39 11.83 -16.40
CA ALA A 525 0.90 12.28 -15.08
C ALA A 525 1.09 13.79 -14.87
N LEU A 526 2.04 14.40 -15.59
CA LEU A 526 2.43 15.80 -15.44
C LEU A 526 2.03 16.65 -16.67
N ASP A 527 1.74 16.01 -17.80
CA ASP A 527 1.40 16.64 -19.08
C ASP A 527 -0.11 16.58 -19.33
N GLU A 528 -0.72 17.76 -19.32
CA GLU A 528 -2.15 17.98 -19.55
C GLU A 528 -2.60 17.54 -20.95
N SER A 529 -1.72 17.62 -21.96
CA SER A 529 -2.05 17.25 -23.33
C SER A 529 -2.16 15.73 -23.51
N GLU A 530 -1.27 14.95 -22.87
CA GLU A 530 -1.36 13.49 -22.88
C GLU A 530 -2.55 12.98 -22.06
N ARG A 531 -2.83 13.63 -20.92
CA ARG A 531 -4.03 13.37 -20.11
C ARG A 531 -5.32 13.54 -20.93
N ALA A 532 -5.45 14.64 -21.66
CA ALA A 532 -6.63 14.93 -22.49
C ALA A 532 -6.81 13.88 -23.62
N ARG A 533 -5.70 13.47 -24.27
CA ARG A 533 -5.71 12.40 -25.28
C ARG A 533 -6.20 11.07 -24.70
N PHE A 534 -5.74 10.72 -23.50
CA PHE A 534 -6.16 9.50 -22.82
C PHE A 534 -7.65 9.51 -22.44
N ILE A 535 -8.15 10.61 -21.87
CA ILE A 535 -9.58 10.77 -21.55
C ILE A 535 -10.45 10.64 -22.82
N THR A 536 -10.00 11.23 -23.93
CA THR A 536 -10.67 11.12 -25.23
C THR A 536 -10.73 9.67 -25.72
N TYR A 537 -9.62 8.94 -25.58
CA TYR A 537 -9.55 7.52 -25.89
C TYR A 537 -10.53 6.69 -25.04
N LEU A 538 -10.58 6.89 -23.72
CA LEU A 538 -11.50 6.14 -22.86
C LEU A 538 -12.97 6.39 -23.20
N LYS A 539 -13.34 7.66 -23.42
CA LYS A 539 -14.70 8.05 -23.83
C LYS A 539 -15.11 7.51 -25.20
N ARG A 540 -14.15 7.19 -26.08
CA ARG A 540 -14.43 6.55 -27.39
C ARG A 540 -15.02 5.14 -27.24
N PHE A 541 -14.69 4.42 -26.16
CA PHE A 541 -15.13 3.04 -25.94
C PHE A 541 -16.13 2.87 -24.78
N SER A 542 -16.13 3.74 -23.78
CA SER A 542 -17.09 3.68 -22.66
C SER A 542 -17.82 5.01 -22.44
N ASP A 543 -19.12 4.91 -22.20
CA ASP A 543 -20.06 5.98 -21.87
C ASP A 543 -20.61 5.86 -20.44
N LYS A 544 -20.08 4.89 -19.67
CA LYS A 544 -20.49 4.69 -18.29
C LYS A 544 -20.15 5.92 -17.45
N ALA A 545 -21.00 6.19 -16.46
CA ALA A 545 -20.73 7.18 -15.43
C ALA A 545 -19.40 6.92 -14.72
N ILE A 546 -19.03 5.64 -14.59
CA ILE A 546 -17.71 5.19 -14.14
C ILE A 546 -17.21 4.13 -15.10
N ILE A 547 -16.02 4.37 -15.64
CA ILE A 547 -15.33 3.46 -16.52
C ILE A 547 -14.55 2.45 -15.69
N LYS A 548 -14.78 1.17 -15.94
CA LYS A 548 -14.06 0.10 -15.25
C LYS A 548 -12.90 -0.43 -16.09
N TYR A 549 -11.80 -0.75 -15.45
CA TYR A 549 -10.67 -1.40 -16.10
C TYR A 549 -10.08 -2.51 -15.22
N VAL A 550 -9.28 -3.41 -15.77
CA VAL A 550 -8.53 -4.42 -15.01
C VAL A 550 -7.07 -4.21 -15.27
N ASP A 551 -6.23 -4.24 -14.24
CA ASP A 551 -4.77 -4.19 -14.42
C ASP A 551 -4.16 -5.54 -14.08
N VAL A 552 -3.53 -6.16 -15.08
CA VAL A 552 -2.83 -7.44 -14.96
C VAL A 552 -1.32 -7.29 -15.14
N THR A 553 -0.81 -6.06 -15.22
CA THR A 553 0.62 -5.79 -15.34
C THR A 553 1.35 -6.12 -14.03
N PRO A 554 2.59 -6.65 -14.09
CA PRO A 554 3.38 -6.88 -12.89
C PRO A 554 3.68 -5.55 -12.19
N MET A 555 3.85 -5.58 -10.87
CA MET A 555 4.17 -4.36 -10.11
C MET A 555 5.55 -3.80 -10.48
N TRP A 556 6.52 -4.70 -10.71
CA TRP A 556 7.89 -4.35 -11.09
C TRP A 556 8.40 -5.30 -12.18
N THR A 557 9.17 -4.79 -13.13
CA THR A 557 9.98 -5.62 -14.04
C THR A 557 11.19 -6.21 -13.32
N LYS A 558 11.93 -7.09 -14.00
CA LYS A 558 13.22 -7.62 -13.50
C LYS A 558 14.25 -6.52 -13.22
N GLU A 559 14.16 -5.39 -13.93
CA GLU A 559 15.00 -4.20 -13.70
C GLU A 559 14.44 -3.24 -12.64
N GLY A 560 13.40 -3.64 -11.88
CA GLY A 560 12.79 -2.80 -10.83
C GLY A 560 11.98 -1.62 -11.38
N VAL A 561 11.50 -1.73 -12.63
CA VAL A 561 10.70 -0.66 -13.26
C VAL A 561 9.22 -0.94 -13.10
N GLU A 562 8.47 0.04 -12.61
CA GLU A 562 7.00 -0.02 -12.62
C GLU A 562 6.50 0.03 -14.08
N THR A 563 5.81 -1.02 -14.53
CA THR A 563 5.40 -1.14 -15.94
C THR A 563 4.29 -0.17 -16.31
N PHE A 564 3.32 0.01 -15.42
CA PHE A 564 2.20 0.94 -15.57
C PHE A 564 2.15 1.81 -14.31
N PRO A 565 2.17 3.16 -14.42
CA PRO A 565 2.11 4.00 -13.23
C PRO A 565 0.77 3.78 -12.54
N LYS A 566 0.79 3.16 -11.36
CA LYS A 566 -0.39 2.90 -10.53
C LYS A 566 -1.15 4.18 -10.09
N VAL A 567 -0.58 5.34 -10.40
CA VAL A 567 -1.13 6.71 -10.22
C VAL A 567 -2.05 7.16 -11.35
N PHE A 568 -1.82 6.61 -12.54
CA PHE A 568 -2.43 7.03 -13.79
C PHE A 568 -3.96 7.11 -13.75
N PRO A 569 -4.68 6.21 -13.04
CA PRO A 569 -6.13 6.30 -12.94
C PRO A 569 -6.61 7.60 -12.27
N TYR A 570 -5.85 8.15 -11.30
CA TYR A 570 -6.28 9.31 -10.51
C TYR A 570 -6.38 10.62 -11.30
N PHE A 571 -5.55 10.80 -12.33
CA PHE A 571 -5.60 12.00 -13.16
C PHE A 571 -6.85 12.05 -14.02
N ALA A 572 -7.28 10.88 -14.52
CA ALA A 572 -8.58 10.77 -15.17
C ALA A 572 -9.72 10.93 -14.15
N LEU A 573 -9.62 10.41 -12.92
CA LEU A 573 -10.70 10.47 -11.90
C LEU A 573 -11.30 11.86 -11.66
N LYS A 574 -10.52 12.94 -11.80
CA LYS A 574 -11.03 14.31 -11.63
C LYS A 574 -12.01 14.75 -12.71
N GLU A 575 -11.82 14.27 -13.94
CA GLU A 575 -12.62 14.65 -15.12
C GLU A 575 -13.50 13.49 -15.64
N LEU A 576 -13.12 12.26 -15.32
CA LEU A 576 -13.70 10.99 -15.77
C LEU A 576 -13.48 9.91 -14.69
N PRO A 577 -14.54 9.54 -13.94
CA PRO A 577 -14.43 8.51 -12.91
C PRO A 577 -13.96 7.15 -13.49
N LEU A 578 -12.79 6.69 -13.05
CA LEU A 578 -12.25 5.37 -13.33
C LEU A 578 -12.38 4.43 -12.12
N SER A 579 -12.34 3.13 -12.37
CA SER A 579 -12.44 2.11 -11.34
C SER A 579 -11.68 0.88 -11.81
N SER A 580 -10.79 0.29 -11.01
CA SER A 580 -10.36 -1.06 -11.36
C SER A 580 -11.46 -2.07 -11.02
N TYR A 581 -11.37 -3.24 -11.64
CA TYR A 581 -12.13 -4.38 -11.21
C TYR A 581 -11.71 -4.75 -9.78
N GLY A 582 -12.63 -4.57 -8.82
CA GLY A 582 -12.35 -4.59 -7.38
C GLY A 582 -12.48 -3.24 -6.68
N GLY A 583 -12.74 -2.13 -7.38
CA GLY A 583 -12.85 -0.84 -6.71
C GLY A 583 -13.35 0.31 -7.58
N TYR A 584 -14.60 0.69 -7.36
CA TYR A 584 -14.84 2.09 -7.05
C TYR A 584 -15.11 2.15 -5.54
N THR A 585 -14.13 2.69 -4.82
CA THR A 585 -14.15 3.01 -3.39
C THR A 585 -14.77 2.00 -2.43
N PHE A 586 -14.72 0.71 -2.76
CA PHE A 586 -14.98 -0.37 -1.83
C PHE A 586 -14.08 -1.55 -2.12
N TYR A 587 -13.13 -1.77 -1.21
CA TYR A 587 -12.05 -2.73 -1.30
C TYR A 587 -12.43 -3.99 -0.57
N LEU A 588 -12.77 -5.00 -1.34
CA LEU A 588 -13.67 -6.01 -0.84
C LEU A 588 -13.19 -7.45 -0.98
N SER A 589 -12.15 -7.70 -1.77
CA SER A 589 -11.53 -9.03 -1.81
C SER A 589 -10.42 -9.17 -0.79
N ALA A 590 -10.43 -10.28 -0.03
CA ALA A 590 -9.21 -10.76 0.58
C ALA A 590 -8.16 -10.99 -0.52
N ARG A 591 -6.91 -10.59 -0.28
CA ARG A 591 -5.83 -10.72 -1.27
C ARG A 591 -5.69 -12.16 -1.78
N ALA A 592 -5.93 -13.16 -0.93
CA ALA A 592 -5.89 -14.57 -1.32
C ALA A 592 -6.91 -14.88 -2.42
N ASP A 593 -8.19 -14.55 -2.23
CA ASP A 593 -9.26 -14.90 -3.17
C ASP A 593 -9.12 -14.17 -4.53
N TYR A 594 -8.65 -12.91 -4.50
CA TYR A 594 -8.32 -12.17 -5.73
C TYR A 594 -7.12 -12.79 -6.46
N MET A 595 -6.04 -13.09 -5.74
CA MET A 595 -4.81 -13.68 -6.32
C MET A 595 -5.04 -15.09 -6.88
N HIS A 596 -5.97 -15.87 -6.30
CA HIS A 596 -6.35 -17.18 -6.85
C HIS A 596 -7.04 -17.07 -8.21
N LYS A 597 -7.85 -16.01 -8.45
CA LYS A 597 -8.51 -15.77 -9.74
C LYS A 597 -7.69 -14.90 -10.71
N MET A 598 -6.66 -14.20 -10.22
CA MET A 598 -5.79 -13.28 -10.97
C MET A 598 -4.33 -13.46 -10.52
N PRO A 599 -3.61 -14.48 -11.02
CA PRO A 599 -2.24 -14.73 -10.59
C PRO A 599 -1.29 -13.63 -11.10
N VAL A 600 -0.90 -12.70 -10.21
CA VAL A 600 0.08 -11.65 -10.51
C VAL A 600 1.48 -12.06 -10.02
N GLY A 601 2.45 -12.17 -10.93
CA GLY A 601 3.84 -12.47 -10.58
C GLY A 601 4.81 -12.16 -11.73
N ALA A 602 6.04 -11.74 -11.41
CA ALA A 602 7.03 -11.26 -12.40
C ALA A 602 7.48 -12.31 -13.44
N ASN A 603 7.17 -13.60 -13.23
CA ASN A 603 7.61 -14.72 -14.07
C ASN A 603 6.45 -15.64 -14.56
N VAL A 604 5.19 -15.23 -14.44
CA VAL A 604 4.04 -16.06 -14.86
C VAL A 604 3.37 -15.42 -16.07
N THR A 605 3.18 -16.15 -17.16
CA THR A 605 2.26 -15.75 -18.24
C THR A 605 0.85 -15.75 -17.65
N VAL A 606 0.29 -14.56 -17.46
CA VAL A 606 -1.05 -14.41 -16.87
C VAL A 606 -2.08 -14.85 -17.91
N SER A 607 -2.90 -15.85 -17.58
CA SER A 607 -4.03 -16.29 -18.39
C SER A 607 -5.32 -16.09 -17.60
N PRO A 608 -5.77 -14.85 -17.39
CA PRO A 608 -6.97 -14.57 -16.60
C PRO A 608 -8.22 -14.96 -17.40
N ASP A 609 -9.32 -15.24 -16.70
CA ASP A 609 -10.62 -15.46 -17.34
C ASP A 609 -11.16 -14.13 -17.90
N TRP A 610 -10.79 -13.84 -19.16
CA TRP A 610 -11.13 -12.61 -19.86
C TRP A 610 -12.65 -12.45 -20.07
N GLU A 611 -13.39 -13.56 -20.15
CA GLU A 611 -14.83 -13.54 -20.32
C GLU A 611 -15.53 -13.20 -19.00
N TYR A 612 -15.07 -13.76 -17.88
CA TYR A 612 -15.47 -13.33 -16.54
C TYR A 612 -15.21 -11.83 -16.35
N LEU A 613 -14.01 -11.34 -16.63
CA LEU A 613 -13.67 -9.91 -16.53
C LEU A 613 -14.60 -9.02 -17.38
N ARG A 614 -14.95 -9.47 -18.59
CA ARG A 614 -15.91 -8.76 -19.44
C ARG A 614 -17.32 -8.73 -18.83
N ASN A 615 -17.72 -9.78 -18.13
CA ASN A 615 -19.03 -9.92 -17.48
C ASN A 615 -19.14 -9.14 -16.18
N THR A 616 -18.02 -8.75 -15.59
CA THR A 616 -17.98 -7.95 -14.37
C THR A 616 -18.09 -6.44 -14.61
N GLY A 617 -18.34 -6.06 -15.85
CA GLY A 617 -18.56 -4.69 -16.26
C GLY A 617 -17.27 -3.89 -16.47
N ALA A 618 -16.10 -4.54 -16.52
CA ALA A 618 -14.88 -3.92 -16.98
C ALA A 618 -14.96 -3.56 -18.48
N ASP A 619 -14.56 -2.34 -18.80
CA ASP A 619 -14.51 -1.82 -20.17
C ASP A 619 -13.11 -2.01 -20.79
N PHE A 620 -12.06 -1.98 -19.96
CA PHE A 620 -10.67 -2.01 -20.40
C PHE A 620 -9.81 -3.01 -19.63
N VAL A 621 -8.69 -3.41 -20.22
CA VAL A 621 -7.60 -4.13 -19.58
C VAL A 621 -6.30 -3.35 -19.78
N VAL A 622 -5.49 -3.25 -18.74
CA VAL A 622 -4.10 -2.81 -18.77
C VAL A 622 -3.22 -4.05 -18.68
N ALA A 623 -2.45 -4.33 -19.72
CA ALA A 623 -1.63 -5.54 -19.85
C ALA A 623 -0.34 -5.25 -20.63
N ARG A 624 0.59 -6.20 -20.66
CA ARG A 624 1.73 -6.11 -21.60
C ARG A 624 1.26 -6.45 -23.00
N ALA A 625 1.85 -5.81 -24.01
CA ALA A 625 1.49 -6.01 -25.41
C ALA A 625 1.59 -7.49 -25.84
N LEU A 626 2.60 -8.21 -25.34
CA LEU A 626 2.81 -9.64 -25.61
C LEU A 626 1.69 -10.52 -25.01
N ASP A 627 1.20 -10.19 -23.81
CA ASP A 627 0.15 -10.97 -23.15
C ASP A 627 -1.17 -10.90 -23.96
N VAL A 628 -1.45 -9.74 -24.55
CA VAL A 628 -2.61 -9.53 -25.44
C VAL A 628 -2.44 -10.24 -26.79
N GLN A 629 -1.23 -10.20 -27.35
CA GLN A 629 -0.93 -10.86 -28.64
C GLN A 629 -1.08 -12.39 -28.57
N ASN A 630 -0.68 -13.00 -27.46
CA ASN A 630 -0.80 -14.45 -27.26
C ASN A 630 -2.26 -14.93 -27.22
N ASP A 631 -3.18 -14.12 -26.69
CA ASP A 631 -4.62 -14.45 -26.59
C ASP A 631 -5.43 -14.06 -27.85
N ALA A 632 -4.89 -13.15 -28.68
CA ALA A 632 -5.55 -12.64 -29.90
C ALA A 632 -5.80 -13.71 -30.99
N LEU A 633 -5.27 -14.93 -30.84
CA LEU A 633 -5.42 -16.00 -31.83
C LEU A 633 -6.66 -16.89 -31.61
N SER A 634 -7.32 -16.83 -30.44
CA SER A 634 -8.51 -17.66 -30.15
C SER A 634 -9.50 -17.08 -29.12
N GLY A 635 -9.21 -15.92 -28.53
CA GLY A 635 -9.90 -15.40 -27.34
C GLY A 635 -10.66 -14.08 -27.52
N VAL A 636 -10.82 -13.37 -26.39
CA VAL A 636 -11.60 -12.13 -26.26
C VAL A 636 -11.06 -10.98 -27.12
N PHE A 637 -9.77 -11.01 -27.43
CA PHE A 637 -9.07 -9.94 -28.16
C PHE A 637 -8.94 -10.17 -29.68
N ALA A 638 -9.40 -11.32 -30.20
CA ALA A 638 -9.24 -11.67 -31.63
C ALA A 638 -9.83 -10.64 -32.61
N ARG A 639 -10.77 -9.81 -32.15
CA ARG A 639 -11.44 -8.76 -32.93
C ARG A 639 -10.91 -7.35 -32.69
N ILE A 640 -9.94 -7.18 -31.79
CA ILE A 640 -9.35 -5.89 -31.46
C ILE A 640 -8.20 -5.59 -32.43
N LYS A 641 -8.22 -4.39 -33.03
CA LYS A 641 -7.16 -3.96 -33.95
C LYS A 641 -6.04 -3.23 -33.21
N ASN A 642 -4.84 -3.22 -33.78
CA ASN A 642 -3.70 -2.47 -33.23
C ASN A 642 -3.95 -0.97 -33.04
N GLU A 643 -4.84 -0.36 -33.84
CA GLU A 643 -5.25 1.05 -33.75
C GLU A 643 -6.20 1.33 -32.57
N ASP A 644 -6.82 0.29 -32.02
CA ASP A 644 -7.69 0.38 -30.84
C ASP A 644 -6.90 0.20 -29.53
N LEU A 645 -5.57 0.03 -29.61
CA LEU A 645 -4.68 -0.08 -28.45
C LEU A 645 -4.15 1.30 -28.05
N TYR A 646 -4.31 1.69 -26.79
CA TYR A 646 -3.59 2.84 -26.24
C TYR A 646 -2.24 2.39 -25.71
N LYS A 647 -1.16 2.82 -26.39
CA LYS A 647 0.21 2.39 -26.07
C LYS A 647 0.82 3.29 -25.00
N LEU A 648 1.47 2.66 -24.03
CA LEU A 648 2.24 3.29 -22.96
C LEU A 648 3.70 2.84 -23.05
N PRO A 649 4.63 3.50 -22.34
CA PRO A 649 6.01 3.03 -22.20
C PRO A 649 6.10 1.60 -21.61
N ASN A 650 7.28 0.96 -21.73
CA ASN A 650 7.58 -0.36 -21.16
C ASN A 650 6.64 -1.50 -21.63
N ASP A 651 6.28 -1.49 -22.91
CA ASP A 651 5.42 -2.50 -23.55
C ASP A 651 4.03 -2.66 -22.90
N VAL A 652 3.53 -1.63 -22.21
CA VAL A 652 2.17 -1.64 -21.66
C VAL A 652 1.16 -1.11 -22.67
N VAL A 653 0.00 -1.75 -22.71
CA VAL A 653 -1.14 -1.35 -23.53
C VAL A 653 -2.41 -1.31 -22.70
N ILE A 654 -3.29 -0.36 -23.01
CA ILE A 654 -4.67 -0.33 -22.53
C ILE A 654 -5.58 -0.76 -23.68
N VAL A 655 -6.31 -1.84 -23.48
CA VAL A 655 -7.07 -2.54 -24.51
C VAL A 655 -8.55 -2.58 -24.13
N PRO A 656 -9.48 -2.24 -25.03
CA PRO A 656 -10.89 -2.39 -24.75
C PRO A 656 -11.28 -3.88 -24.73
N LEU A 657 -12.10 -4.28 -23.76
CA LEU A 657 -12.63 -5.65 -23.66
C LEU A 657 -13.78 -5.94 -24.65
N ARG A 658 -14.28 -4.90 -25.34
CA ARG A 658 -15.35 -4.96 -26.33
C ARG A 658 -15.04 -4.02 -27.49
N THR A 659 -15.33 -4.45 -28.72
CA THR A 659 -15.30 -3.57 -29.89
C THR A 659 -16.48 -2.57 -29.89
N GLN A 660 -16.38 -1.50 -30.67
CA GLN A 660 -17.50 -0.57 -30.86
C GLN A 660 -18.75 -1.24 -31.46
N ALA A 661 -18.59 -2.27 -32.30
CA ALA A 661 -19.69 -3.03 -32.88
C ALA A 661 -20.41 -3.89 -31.83
N GLU A 662 -19.65 -4.56 -30.96
CA GLU A 662 -20.19 -5.35 -29.85
C GLU A 662 -20.87 -4.48 -28.79
N LYS A 663 -20.44 -3.23 -28.62
CA LYS A 663 -21.14 -2.26 -27.75
C LYS A 663 -22.58 -2.04 -28.22
N LYS A 664 -22.80 -1.86 -29.53
CA LYS A 664 -24.15 -1.68 -30.12
C LYS A 664 -25.04 -2.93 -30.03
N LEU A 665 -24.45 -4.12 -30.07
CA LEU A 665 -25.22 -5.37 -29.87
C LEU A 665 -25.52 -5.64 -28.38
N SER A 666 -24.55 -5.41 -27.48
CA SER A 666 -24.70 -5.67 -26.05
C SER A 666 -25.57 -4.63 -25.32
N SER A 667 -25.69 -3.42 -25.86
CA SER A 667 -26.67 -2.41 -25.41
C SER A 667 -28.13 -2.81 -25.70
N GLY A 668 -28.37 -3.85 -26.51
CA GLY A 668 -29.71 -4.35 -26.78
C GLY A 668 -30.35 -5.09 -25.59
N ASN A 669 -29.54 -5.65 -24.68
CA ASN A 669 -30.05 -6.46 -23.54
C ASN A 669 -29.89 -5.76 -22.18
N ALA A 670 -28.99 -4.79 -22.03
CA ALA A 670 -28.74 -4.08 -20.77
C ALA A 670 -29.47 -2.72 -20.74
N ILE A 671 -30.45 -2.57 -19.85
CA ILE A 671 -31.25 -1.34 -19.70
C ILE A 671 -30.49 -0.27 -18.90
N PHE A 672 -29.62 -0.69 -17.98
CA PHE A 672 -28.81 0.22 -17.16
C PHE A 672 -27.47 -0.43 -16.83
N ASP A 673 -26.37 0.30 -17.09
CA ASP A 673 -25.04 -0.04 -16.64
C ASP A 673 -24.28 1.25 -16.32
N ASN A 674 -23.99 1.49 -15.04
CA ASN A 674 -23.24 2.66 -14.60
C ASN A 674 -21.85 2.31 -14.05
N GLY A 675 -21.41 1.08 -14.25
CA GLY A 675 -20.18 0.55 -13.66
C GLY A 675 -20.37 -0.03 -12.25
N TYR A 676 -21.37 0.32 -11.45
CA TYR A 676 -21.63 -0.37 -10.17
C TYR A 676 -22.69 -1.44 -10.26
N PHE A 677 -23.75 -1.14 -11.00
CA PHE A 677 -24.91 -1.99 -11.18
C PHE A 677 -25.09 -2.25 -12.67
N LYS A 678 -25.51 -3.46 -12.99
CA LYS A 678 -26.03 -3.80 -14.31
C LYS A 678 -27.45 -4.35 -14.15
N ILE A 679 -28.34 -3.85 -14.98
CA ILE A 679 -29.73 -4.32 -15.11
C ILE A 679 -29.93 -4.69 -16.56
N SER A 680 -30.51 -5.86 -16.79
CA SER A 680 -30.78 -6.38 -18.14
C SER A 680 -32.24 -6.76 -18.23
N GLU A 681 -32.86 -6.55 -19.42
CA GLU A 681 -34.17 -7.14 -19.71
C GLU A 681 -34.04 -8.64 -19.52
N SER A 682 -35.01 -9.23 -18.80
CA SER A 682 -35.06 -10.63 -18.34
C SER A 682 -33.83 -11.41 -18.74
N SER A 683 -32.90 -11.61 -17.80
CA SER A 683 -31.89 -12.64 -18.02
C SER A 683 -32.66 -13.88 -18.45
N ASP A 684 -32.39 -14.41 -19.64
CA ASP A 684 -32.53 -15.84 -19.83
C ASP A 684 -31.75 -16.42 -18.66
N SER A 685 -32.46 -16.80 -17.59
CA SER A 685 -31.84 -17.42 -16.43
C SER A 685 -31.31 -18.72 -16.99
N LEU A 686 -30.02 -18.73 -17.33
CA LEU A 686 -29.36 -19.96 -17.68
C LEU A 686 -29.40 -20.82 -16.42
N VAL A 687 -30.29 -21.81 -16.41
CA VAL A 687 -30.44 -22.74 -15.30
C VAL A 687 -29.42 -23.85 -15.51
N ASN A 688 -28.52 -24.05 -14.55
CA ASN A 688 -27.67 -25.25 -14.53
C ASN A 688 -28.57 -26.46 -14.25
N ILE A 689 -28.90 -27.20 -15.28
CA ILE A 689 -29.75 -28.40 -15.23
C ILE A 689 -28.97 -29.69 -14.94
N ALA A 690 -27.63 -29.63 -14.86
CA ALA A 690 -26.79 -30.75 -14.46
C ALA A 690 -26.66 -30.91 -12.94
N LYS A 691 -26.84 -29.82 -12.16
CA LYS A 691 -26.65 -29.84 -10.71
C LYS A 691 -27.51 -30.91 -10.03
N GLY A 692 -26.86 -31.81 -9.29
CA GLY A 692 -27.47 -32.91 -8.56
C GLY A 692 -28.01 -34.04 -9.44
N LYS A 693 -27.76 -34.03 -10.75
CA LYS A 693 -28.21 -35.09 -11.66
C LYS A 693 -27.34 -36.33 -11.54
N PRO A 694 -27.86 -37.52 -11.91
CA PRO A 694 -27.05 -38.73 -11.98
C PRO A 694 -25.86 -38.55 -12.94
N ALA A 695 -24.65 -38.78 -12.43
CA ALA A 695 -23.42 -38.79 -13.20
C ALA A 695 -22.70 -40.14 -13.05
N ARG A 696 -22.04 -40.59 -14.11
CA ARG A 696 -21.20 -41.79 -14.14
C ARG A 696 -19.92 -41.53 -14.93
N GLN A 697 -18.87 -42.29 -14.66
CA GLN A 697 -17.57 -42.14 -15.32
C GLN A 697 -16.94 -43.50 -15.66
N SER A 698 -15.88 -43.50 -16.47
CA SER A 698 -15.24 -44.72 -16.98
C SER A 698 -14.63 -45.61 -15.88
N SER A 699 -14.03 -45.01 -14.85
CA SER A 699 -13.51 -45.66 -13.64
C SER A 699 -13.36 -44.64 -12.51
N ILE A 700 -13.13 -45.07 -11.27
CA ILE A 700 -12.96 -44.17 -10.11
C ILE A 700 -11.56 -44.36 -9.52
N LEU A 701 -10.87 -43.25 -9.24
CA LEU A 701 -9.59 -43.23 -8.52
C LEU A 701 -9.66 -42.29 -7.32
N ALA A 702 -9.03 -42.67 -6.22
CA ALA A 702 -8.82 -41.83 -5.04
C ALA A 702 -10.11 -41.19 -4.45
N GLY A 703 -11.26 -41.86 -4.60
CA GLY A 703 -12.56 -41.36 -4.13
C GLY A 703 -13.11 -40.18 -4.92
N GLY A 704 -12.59 -39.90 -6.12
CA GLY A 704 -13.09 -38.88 -7.03
C GLY A 704 -14.33 -39.34 -7.82
N ASP A 705 -15.46 -39.53 -7.13
CA ASP A 705 -16.71 -39.97 -7.73
C ASP A 705 -17.27 -38.97 -8.76
N ALA A 706 -17.98 -39.48 -9.78
CA ALA A 706 -18.56 -38.67 -10.86
C ALA A 706 -19.55 -37.61 -10.36
N MET A 707 -20.22 -37.88 -9.24
CA MET A 707 -21.17 -36.96 -8.61
C MET A 707 -20.53 -35.64 -8.14
N ARG A 708 -19.22 -35.62 -7.92
CA ARG A 708 -18.48 -34.40 -7.59
C ARG A 708 -18.51 -33.37 -8.72
N ALA A 709 -18.54 -33.82 -9.98
CA ALA A 709 -18.59 -32.93 -11.13
C ALA A 709 -20.00 -32.34 -11.40
N VAL A 710 -20.97 -32.58 -10.52
CA VAL A 710 -22.35 -32.06 -10.62
C VAL A 710 -22.88 -31.65 -9.25
N ASP A 711 -22.03 -31.42 -8.26
CA ASP A 711 -22.44 -31.09 -6.89
C ASP A 711 -22.77 -29.59 -6.73
N GLY A 712 -22.43 -28.78 -7.73
CA GLY A 712 -22.61 -27.33 -7.75
C GLY A 712 -21.50 -26.57 -7.04
N ASN A 713 -20.35 -27.18 -6.78
CA ASN A 713 -19.15 -26.57 -6.22
C ASN A 713 -18.00 -26.65 -7.24
N THR A 714 -17.56 -25.48 -7.72
CA THR A 714 -16.54 -25.36 -8.77
C THR A 714 -15.10 -25.37 -8.24
N GLU A 715 -14.89 -25.79 -6.99
CA GLU A 715 -13.57 -25.84 -6.36
C GLU A 715 -12.69 -26.88 -7.07
N GLY A 716 -11.54 -26.43 -7.58
CA GLY A 716 -10.65 -27.23 -8.41
C GLY A 716 -9.53 -27.91 -7.63
N ASP A 717 -9.34 -27.63 -6.34
CA ASP A 717 -8.41 -28.39 -5.50
C ASP A 717 -8.99 -29.75 -5.13
N PHE A 718 -8.35 -30.81 -5.63
CA PHE A 718 -8.76 -32.19 -5.38
C PHE A 718 -8.86 -32.53 -3.89
N ASN A 719 -8.03 -31.92 -3.04
CA ASN A 719 -8.03 -32.18 -1.59
C ASN A 719 -9.22 -31.54 -0.87
N LEU A 720 -9.91 -30.58 -1.49
CA LEU A 720 -11.12 -29.96 -0.96
C LEU A 720 -12.40 -30.75 -1.29
N GLY A 721 -12.27 -31.89 -1.98
CA GLY A 721 -13.33 -32.91 -2.10
C GLY A 721 -14.36 -32.70 -3.20
N SER A 722 -14.20 -31.69 -4.06
CA SER A 722 -15.14 -31.35 -5.14
C SER A 722 -14.73 -31.83 -6.53
N VAL A 723 -13.61 -32.54 -6.66
CA VAL A 723 -13.07 -32.93 -7.98
C VAL A 723 -13.30 -34.42 -8.25
N SER A 724 -13.89 -34.75 -9.40
CA SER A 724 -13.99 -36.11 -9.94
C SER A 724 -12.64 -36.60 -10.47
N HIS A 725 -12.38 -37.90 -10.45
CA HIS A 725 -11.11 -38.46 -10.91
C HIS A 725 -11.24 -39.91 -11.39
N THR A 726 -10.89 -40.16 -12.65
CA THR A 726 -10.81 -41.51 -13.20
C THR A 726 -9.47 -42.19 -12.92
N GLY A 727 -9.38 -43.49 -13.14
CA GLY A 727 -8.10 -44.19 -13.36
C GLY A 727 -7.50 -43.87 -14.74
N VAL A 728 -6.49 -44.63 -15.14
CA VAL A 728 -5.91 -44.54 -16.49
C VAL A 728 -6.78 -45.36 -17.44
N ASP A 729 -7.68 -44.69 -18.15
CA ASP A 729 -8.57 -45.33 -19.11
C ASP A 729 -8.28 -44.88 -20.54
N THR A 730 -8.47 -45.79 -21.50
CA THR A 730 -8.45 -45.40 -22.92
C THR A 730 -9.69 -44.57 -23.21
N ASN A 731 -9.51 -43.30 -23.59
CA ASN A 731 -10.58 -42.32 -23.78
C ASN A 731 -11.45 -42.13 -22.52
N ALA A 732 -10.82 -41.89 -21.36
CA ALA A 732 -11.52 -41.63 -20.10
C ALA A 732 -12.68 -40.63 -20.28
N TRP A 733 -13.83 -40.92 -19.67
CA TRP A 733 -15.06 -40.16 -19.88
C TRP A 733 -15.89 -40.01 -18.61
N LEU A 734 -16.64 -38.92 -18.54
CA LEU A 734 -17.68 -38.63 -17.54
C LEU A 734 -18.97 -38.25 -18.28
N GLU A 735 -20.09 -38.83 -17.86
CA GLU A 735 -21.40 -38.66 -18.49
C GLU A 735 -22.45 -38.29 -17.45
N ILE A 736 -23.29 -37.31 -17.81
CA ILE A 736 -24.41 -36.81 -17.01
C ILE A 736 -25.72 -37.19 -17.70
N ASP A 737 -26.65 -37.77 -16.95
CA ASP A 737 -28.03 -38.00 -17.37
C ASP A 737 -28.93 -36.90 -16.80
N LEU A 738 -29.42 -36.00 -17.66
CA LEU A 738 -30.31 -34.90 -17.25
C LEU A 738 -31.69 -35.39 -16.79
N GLY A 739 -32.02 -36.65 -17.03
CA GLY A 739 -33.27 -37.33 -16.71
C GLY A 739 -34.31 -37.25 -17.83
N GLN A 740 -34.27 -36.20 -18.64
CA GLN A 740 -35.12 -36.01 -19.81
C GLN A 740 -34.37 -35.23 -20.90
N SER A 741 -34.92 -35.24 -22.12
CA SER A 741 -34.40 -34.48 -23.26
C SER A 741 -34.64 -32.99 -23.06
N GLU A 742 -33.56 -32.21 -22.96
CA GLU A 742 -33.56 -30.77 -22.68
C GLU A 742 -32.97 -29.99 -23.85
N MET A 743 -33.42 -28.76 -24.04
CA MET A 743 -32.75 -27.80 -24.94
C MET A 743 -31.54 -27.26 -24.20
N ILE A 744 -30.34 -27.58 -24.66
CA ILE A 744 -29.08 -27.19 -24.03
C ILE A 744 -28.49 -26.05 -24.83
N ASP A 745 -28.24 -24.91 -24.18
CA ASP A 745 -27.66 -23.73 -24.82
C ASP A 745 -26.14 -23.70 -24.70
N SER A 746 -25.62 -24.17 -23.58
CA SER A 746 -24.17 -24.30 -23.37
C SER A 746 -23.81 -25.36 -22.34
N VAL A 747 -22.59 -25.87 -22.45
CA VAL A 747 -21.96 -26.76 -21.47
C VAL A 747 -20.68 -26.09 -20.99
N ARG A 748 -20.50 -25.98 -19.68
CA ARG A 748 -19.30 -25.39 -19.08
C ARG A 748 -18.55 -26.46 -18.29
N VAL A 749 -17.26 -26.58 -18.57
CA VAL A 749 -16.39 -27.59 -17.95
C VAL A 749 -15.35 -26.88 -17.10
N TRP A 750 -15.28 -27.24 -15.82
CA TRP A 750 -14.31 -26.75 -14.84
C TRP A 750 -13.24 -27.82 -14.60
N ASN A 751 -11.99 -27.41 -14.76
CA ASN A 751 -10.79 -28.22 -14.65
C ASN A 751 -10.26 -28.25 -13.20
N ARG A 752 -9.38 -29.21 -12.92
CA ARG A 752 -8.62 -29.29 -11.67
C ARG A 752 -7.57 -28.17 -11.60
N THR A 753 -7.36 -27.59 -10.42
CA THR A 753 -6.52 -26.39 -10.22
C THR A 753 -5.35 -26.56 -9.24
N ASP A 754 -5.35 -27.57 -8.36
CA ASP A 754 -4.24 -27.82 -7.41
C ASP A 754 -2.98 -28.42 -8.06
N GLY A 755 -3.13 -28.91 -9.30
CA GLY A 755 -2.06 -29.52 -10.08
C GLY A 755 -2.62 -30.47 -11.13
N SER A 756 -1.81 -30.80 -12.15
CA SER A 756 -2.21 -31.71 -13.25
C SER A 756 -3.38 -31.24 -14.14
N GLY A 757 -3.69 -29.94 -14.17
CA GLY A 757 -4.73 -29.38 -15.04
C GLY A 757 -4.49 -29.64 -16.53
N ASP A 758 -3.22 -29.80 -16.95
CA ASP A 758 -2.82 -30.09 -18.34
C ASP A 758 -3.33 -31.46 -18.85
N ARG A 759 -3.81 -32.33 -17.96
CA ARG A 759 -4.39 -33.63 -18.33
C ARG A 759 -5.69 -33.48 -19.14
N LEU A 760 -6.49 -32.47 -18.84
CA LEU A 760 -7.69 -32.15 -19.59
C LEU A 760 -7.30 -31.39 -20.87
N ARG A 761 -6.79 -32.10 -21.87
CA ARG A 761 -6.44 -31.56 -23.21
C ARG A 761 -7.09 -32.42 -24.29
N ASP A 762 -7.32 -31.86 -25.47
CA ASP A 762 -7.92 -32.56 -26.61
C ASP A 762 -9.16 -33.38 -26.24
N TYR A 763 -10.05 -32.79 -25.44
CA TYR A 763 -11.24 -33.45 -24.94
C TYR A 763 -12.46 -33.06 -25.76
N TRP A 764 -13.47 -33.90 -25.75
CA TRP A 764 -14.71 -33.74 -26.46
C TRP A 764 -15.87 -33.55 -25.51
N VAL A 765 -16.83 -32.74 -25.91
CA VAL A 765 -18.18 -32.70 -25.31
C VAL A 765 -19.15 -33.25 -26.33
N PHE A 766 -19.90 -34.29 -25.95
CA PHE A 766 -20.94 -34.91 -26.76
C PHE A 766 -22.32 -34.76 -26.11
N ILE A 767 -23.34 -34.53 -26.93
CA ILE A 767 -24.73 -34.40 -26.51
C ILE A 767 -25.61 -35.31 -27.36
N SER A 768 -26.48 -36.10 -26.73
CA SER A 768 -27.37 -37.04 -27.43
C SER A 768 -28.61 -37.36 -26.58
N ASP A 769 -29.74 -37.65 -27.22
CA ASP A 769 -30.92 -38.21 -26.55
C ASP A 769 -30.75 -39.70 -26.23
N ALA A 770 -29.93 -40.41 -27.02
CA ALA A 770 -29.60 -41.81 -26.77
C ALA A 770 -28.34 -41.92 -25.90
N PRO A 771 -28.29 -42.90 -24.96
CA PRO A 771 -27.13 -43.09 -24.10
C PRO A 771 -25.88 -43.47 -24.91
N PHE A 772 -24.72 -43.15 -24.35
CA PHE A 772 -23.41 -43.50 -24.92
C PHE A 772 -22.91 -44.82 -24.32
N LEU A 773 -22.26 -45.65 -25.14
CA LEU A 773 -21.65 -46.90 -24.69
C LEU A 773 -20.30 -46.61 -24.01
N ALA A 774 -19.89 -47.47 -23.08
CA ALA A 774 -18.66 -47.27 -22.32
C ALA A 774 -17.38 -47.31 -23.15
N LYS A 775 -17.42 -47.95 -24.34
CA LYS A 775 -16.27 -48.10 -25.26
C LYS A 775 -16.33 -47.18 -26.48
N ASP A 776 -17.31 -46.29 -26.55
CA ASP A 776 -17.43 -45.36 -27.68
C ASP A 776 -16.21 -44.43 -27.71
N SER A 777 -15.51 -44.36 -28.85
CA SER A 777 -14.42 -43.40 -29.06
C SER A 777 -14.97 -42.08 -29.62
N ALA A 778 -14.20 -40.99 -29.48
CA ALA A 778 -14.59 -39.69 -30.03
C ALA A 778 -14.86 -39.75 -31.54
N SER A 779 -14.08 -40.56 -32.28
CA SER A 779 -14.29 -40.77 -33.73
C SER A 779 -15.62 -41.45 -34.06
N VAL A 780 -16.04 -42.44 -33.25
CA VAL A 780 -17.31 -43.15 -33.42
C VAL A 780 -18.49 -42.23 -33.08
N LEU A 781 -18.41 -41.49 -31.98
CA LEU A 781 -19.47 -40.56 -31.56
C LEU A 781 -19.66 -39.40 -32.53
N ARG A 782 -18.59 -38.90 -33.13
CA ARG A 782 -18.67 -37.86 -34.17
C ARG A 782 -19.40 -38.33 -35.44
N ALA A 783 -19.27 -39.60 -35.79
CA ALA A 783 -19.94 -40.19 -36.95
C ALA A 783 -21.37 -40.67 -36.64
N ARG A 784 -21.78 -40.68 -35.37
CA ARG A 784 -23.08 -41.19 -34.93
C ARG A 784 -24.20 -40.17 -35.28
N PRO A 785 -25.26 -40.58 -36.00
CA PRO A 785 -26.39 -39.71 -36.27
C PRO A 785 -27.04 -39.18 -34.99
N ALA A 786 -27.56 -37.95 -35.04
CA ALA A 786 -28.21 -37.28 -33.91
C ALA A 786 -27.35 -37.17 -32.63
N THR A 787 -26.01 -37.20 -32.79
CA THR A 787 -25.06 -36.86 -31.72
C THR A 787 -24.37 -35.57 -32.09
N TRP A 788 -24.48 -34.57 -31.22
CA TRP A 788 -23.70 -33.34 -31.33
C TRP A 788 -22.36 -33.53 -30.64
N GLY A 789 -21.28 -33.00 -31.20
CA GLY A 789 -19.94 -33.16 -30.62
C GLY A 789 -18.97 -32.05 -31.04
N GLN A 790 -18.19 -31.55 -30.08
CA GLN A 790 -17.16 -30.55 -30.31
C GLN A 790 -15.87 -30.90 -29.56
N VAL A 791 -14.73 -30.71 -30.24
CA VAL A 791 -13.38 -30.82 -29.65
C VAL A 791 -13.01 -29.51 -28.95
N ASN A 792 -12.34 -29.62 -27.81
CA ASN A 792 -11.97 -28.51 -26.95
C ASN A 792 -10.54 -28.67 -26.44
N PHE A 793 -9.93 -27.54 -26.10
CA PHE A 793 -8.56 -27.44 -25.57
C PHE A 793 -8.57 -27.20 -24.07
N THR A 794 -7.41 -27.30 -23.43
CA THR A 794 -7.28 -27.25 -21.97
C THR A 794 -7.90 -26.00 -21.36
N PRO A 795 -8.94 -26.13 -20.52
CA PRO A 795 -9.51 -25.00 -19.82
C PRO A 795 -8.67 -24.68 -18.58
N ASN A 796 -8.46 -23.38 -18.31
CA ASN A 796 -7.76 -22.93 -17.11
C ASN A 796 -8.47 -21.69 -16.50
N PRO A 797 -9.25 -21.85 -15.41
CA PRO A 797 -9.70 -23.11 -14.84
C PRO A 797 -10.93 -23.69 -15.58
N LYS A 798 -11.60 -22.96 -16.48
CA LYS A 798 -12.85 -23.41 -17.13
C LYS A 798 -12.93 -23.09 -18.61
N GLY A 799 -13.84 -23.78 -19.31
CA GLY A 799 -14.19 -23.52 -20.71
C GLY A 799 -15.69 -23.65 -20.94
N THR A 800 -16.29 -22.69 -21.64
CA THR A 800 -17.71 -22.71 -22.00
C THR A 800 -17.86 -23.09 -23.48
N ILE A 801 -18.61 -24.15 -23.74
CA ILE A 801 -18.93 -24.64 -25.07
C ILE A 801 -20.36 -24.20 -25.40
N GLN A 802 -20.50 -23.34 -26.40
CA GLN A 802 -21.79 -22.94 -26.93
C GLN A 802 -22.32 -24.02 -27.88
N THR A 803 -23.50 -24.54 -27.61
CA THR A 803 -24.09 -25.63 -28.41
C THR A 803 -25.05 -25.09 -29.47
N GLY A 804 -25.63 -23.90 -29.23
CA GLY A 804 -26.63 -23.28 -30.11
C GLY A 804 -28.03 -23.87 -29.94
N GLY A 805 -28.39 -24.33 -28.74
CA GLY A 805 -29.72 -24.86 -28.45
C GLY A 805 -29.91 -26.32 -28.87
N VAL A 806 -28.85 -27.14 -28.80
CA VAL A 806 -28.93 -28.57 -29.14
C VAL A 806 -29.82 -29.29 -28.14
N ARG A 807 -30.72 -30.12 -28.64
CA ARG A 807 -31.57 -30.97 -27.81
C ARG A 807 -30.85 -32.27 -27.43
N GLY A 808 -30.85 -32.63 -26.14
CA GLY A 808 -30.27 -33.89 -25.68
C GLY A 808 -30.57 -34.21 -24.21
N ARG A 809 -30.43 -35.49 -23.85
CA ARG A 809 -30.58 -35.99 -22.47
C ARG A 809 -29.24 -36.31 -21.80
N TYR A 810 -28.29 -36.83 -22.57
CA TYR A 810 -26.98 -37.27 -22.09
C TYR A 810 -25.90 -36.28 -22.55
N VAL A 811 -25.09 -35.81 -21.61
CA VAL A 811 -23.92 -34.98 -21.87
C VAL A 811 -22.66 -35.73 -21.44
N ARG A 812 -21.70 -35.94 -22.34
CA ARG A 812 -20.46 -36.65 -22.06
C ARG A 812 -19.23 -35.78 -22.32
N VAL A 813 -18.36 -35.68 -21.33
CA VAL A 813 -16.99 -35.15 -21.45
C VAL A 813 -16.04 -36.33 -21.60
N GLN A 814 -15.24 -36.36 -22.67
CA GLN A 814 -14.41 -37.52 -23.02
C GLN A 814 -13.05 -37.11 -23.58
N LEU A 815 -11.96 -37.73 -23.11
CA LEU A 815 -10.63 -37.52 -23.69
C LEU A 815 -10.54 -38.07 -25.12
N GLY A 816 -9.85 -37.36 -26.01
CA GLY A 816 -9.71 -37.69 -27.43
C GLY A 816 -8.76 -38.84 -27.76
N GLY A 817 -7.94 -39.30 -26.81
CA GLY A 817 -7.03 -40.43 -26.98
C GLY A 817 -5.64 -40.08 -27.52
N THR A 818 -5.29 -38.79 -27.55
CA THR A 818 -3.98 -38.24 -27.95
C THR A 818 -2.99 -38.09 -26.77
N GLN A 819 -3.42 -38.46 -25.56
CA GLN A 819 -2.71 -38.24 -24.31
C GLN A 819 -1.56 -39.26 -24.18
N PRO A 820 -0.41 -38.86 -23.60
CA PRO A 820 0.71 -39.77 -23.38
C PRO A 820 0.30 -41.01 -22.57
N ILE A 821 0.93 -42.14 -22.88
CA ILE A 821 0.70 -43.41 -22.19
C ILE A 821 0.99 -43.21 -20.69
N GLY A 822 -0.03 -43.40 -19.84
CA GLY A 822 0.06 -43.19 -18.40
C GLY A 822 -0.52 -41.86 -17.88
N GLU A 823 -0.98 -40.97 -18.76
CA GLU A 823 -1.57 -39.66 -18.38
C GLU A 823 -3.06 -39.52 -18.73
N SER A 824 -3.71 -40.59 -19.18
CA SER A 824 -5.14 -40.61 -19.58
C SER A 824 -6.12 -40.62 -18.40
N TYR A 825 -5.93 -39.70 -17.46
CA TYR A 825 -6.86 -39.44 -16.37
C TYR A 825 -7.79 -38.29 -16.75
N LEU A 826 -9.09 -38.47 -16.52
CA LEU A 826 -10.05 -37.38 -16.57
C LEU A 826 -10.33 -36.90 -15.14
N SER A 827 -10.10 -35.61 -14.89
CA SER A 827 -10.43 -34.96 -13.62
C SER A 827 -11.20 -33.68 -13.90
N LEU A 828 -12.44 -33.61 -13.42
CA LEU A 828 -13.33 -32.46 -13.62
C LEU A 828 -13.78 -31.96 -12.25
N ALA A 829 -13.61 -30.67 -12.01
CA ALA A 829 -14.12 -30.01 -10.82
C ALA A 829 -15.64 -29.88 -10.89
N GLU A 830 -16.17 -29.43 -12.03
CA GLU A 830 -17.61 -29.28 -12.23
C GLU A 830 -17.95 -29.30 -13.73
N VAL A 831 -19.12 -29.84 -14.09
CA VAL A 831 -19.69 -29.77 -15.43
C VAL A 831 -21.10 -29.21 -15.31
N GLU A 832 -21.25 -27.97 -15.75
CA GLU A 832 -22.52 -27.26 -15.73
C GLU A 832 -23.17 -27.35 -17.11
N VAL A 833 -24.45 -27.69 -17.17
CA VAL A 833 -25.23 -27.75 -18.42
C VAL A 833 -26.33 -26.73 -18.31
N PHE A 834 -26.38 -25.78 -19.23
CA PHE A 834 -27.28 -24.63 -19.14
C PHE A 834 -28.39 -24.68 -20.19
N ARG A 835 -29.58 -24.25 -19.77
CA ARG A 835 -30.71 -23.92 -20.65
C ARG A 835 -31.32 -22.56 -20.27
N SER A 836 -31.93 -21.87 -21.21
CA SER A 836 -32.80 -20.71 -21.00
C SER A 836 -34.04 -21.12 -20.21
N ASP A 837 -34.38 -20.37 -19.17
CA ASP A 837 -35.53 -20.63 -18.31
C ASP A 837 -36.87 -20.42 -19.05
N MET A 838 -37.44 -21.48 -19.59
CA MET A 838 -38.75 -21.43 -20.28
C MET A 838 -39.97 -21.38 -19.33
N SER A 839 -39.78 -21.19 -18.02
CA SER A 839 -40.90 -21.22 -17.05
C SER A 839 -41.86 -20.02 -17.09
N GLN A 840 -41.76 -19.12 -18.08
CA GLN A 840 -42.77 -18.08 -18.36
C GLN A 840 -43.53 -18.21 -19.69
N VAL A 841 -43.31 -19.25 -20.49
CA VAL A 841 -43.98 -19.36 -21.81
C VAL A 841 -45.30 -20.16 -21.77
N ALA A 842 -45.62 -20.86 -20.68
CA ALA A 842 -46.85 -21.65 -20.56
C ALA A 842 -47.94 -20.97 -19.73
N THR A 843 -48.39 -19.77 -20.12
CA THR A 843 -49.77 -19.24 -19.93
C THR A 843 -49.89 -17.81 -20.48
N ALA A 844 -49.91 -17.65 -21.80
CA ALA A 844 -50.37 -16.40 -22.42
C ALA A 844 -50.93 -16.66 -23.83
N THR A 845 -52.20 -17.07 -23.93
CA THR A 845 -53.05 -16.59 -25.03
C THR A 845 -53.47 -15.16 -24.72
N VAL A 846 -52.62 -14.19 -25.07
CA VAL A 846 -52.95 -12.76 -25.20
C VAL A 846 -52.17 -12.24 -26.42
N PRO A 847 -52.80 -11.47 -27.33
CA PRO A 847 -52.21 -11.11 -28.62
C PRO A 847 -51.02 -10.17 -28.47
N HIS A 848 -50.10 -10.25 -29.44
CA HIS A 848 -49.00 -9.32 -29.66
C HIS A 848 -49.43 -7.84 -29.51
N SER A 849 -48.96 -7.20 -28.45
CA SER A 849 -48.53 -5.80 -28.47
C SER A 849 -47.27 -5.69 -27.63
N SER A 850 -46.24 -5.10 -28.23
CA SER A 850 -45.04 -4.59 -27.58
C SER A 850 -45.41 -3.72 -26.37
N ASP A 851 -45.15 -4.19 -25.16
CA ASP A 851 -44.83 -3.34 -24.02
C ASP A 851 -43.55 -3.90 -23.41
N ALA A 852 -42.45 -3.18 -23.66
CA ALA A 852 -41.19 -3.37 -22.97
C ALA A 852 -41.44 -3.39 -21.47
N SER A 853 -40.68 -4.16 -20.70
CA SER A 853 -40.65 -3.98 -19.25
C SER A 853 -40.43 -2.49 -18.96
N ASP A 854 -41.36 -1.84 -18.25
CA ASP A 854 -41.26 -0.41 -17.85
C ASP A 854 -40.22 -0.22 -16.73
N LEU A 855 -39.12 -0.98 -16.81
CA LEU A 855 -38.03 -1.01 -15.84
C LEU A 855 -37.18 0.25 -16.04
N GLN A 856 -37.37 1.22 -15.15
CA GLN A 856 -36.71 2.50 -15.18
C GLN A 856 -35.84 2.71 -13.95
N VAL A 857 -34.59 3.09 -14.17
CA VAL A 857 -33.73 3.62 -13.11
C VAL A 857 -34.06 5.09 -12.90
N LYS A 858 -34.78 5.41 -11.82
CA LYS A 858 -35.17 6.79 -11.51
C LYS A 858 -33.99 7.61 -11.02
N LYS A 859 -33.16 7.00 -10.17
CA LYS A 859 -32.05 7.70 -9.55
C LYS A 859 -30.97 6.75 -9.07
N PHE A 860 -29.73 7.14 -9.30
CA PHE A 860 -28.57 6.56 -8.62
C PHE A 860 -27.88 7.64 -7.78
N THR A 861 -27.50 7.29 -6.55
CA THR A 861 -26.75 8.17 -5.64
C THR A 861 -25.65 7.42 -4.92
N THR A 862 -24.53 8.10 -4.73
CA THR A 862 -23.41 7.61 -3.93
C THR A 862 -22.67 8.78 -3.30
N ASN A 863 -22.06 8.54 -2.13
CA ASN A 863 -21.11 9.48 -1.53
C ASN A 863 -19.65 9.16 -1.93
N ASN A 864 -19.47 8.27 -2.90
CA ASN A 864 -18.19 7.80 -3.39
C ASN A 864 -17.27 7.18 -2.34
N ALA A 865 -17.84 6.67 -1.23
CA ALA A 865 -17.07 6.37 -0.05
C ALA A 865 -17.60 5.16 0.72
N ASN A 866 -18.78 5.26 1.33
CA ASN A 866 -19.34 4.21 2.18
C ASN A 866 -20.83 3.90 1.93
N TYR A 867 -21.42 4.48 0.87
CA TYR A 867 -22.85 4.43 0.62
C TYR A 867 -23.20 4.40 -0.88
N PHE A 868 -24.13 3.53 -1.24
CA PHE A 868 -24.85 3.51 -2.52
C PHE A 868 -26.35 3.45 -2.31
N ARG A 869 -27.09 4.10 -3.20
CA ARG A 869 -28.53 3.97 -3.33
C ARG A 869 -28.96 3.99 -4.79
N LEU A 870 -29.82 3.05 -5.14
CA LEU A 870 -30.43 2.90 -6.46
C LEU A 870 -31.95 2.86 -6.28
N ASP A 871 -32.65 3.82 -6.89
CA ASP A 871 -34.10 3.88 -6.93
C ASP A 871 -34.59 3.36 -8.29
N LEU A 872 -35.42 2.32 -8.26
CA LEU A 872 -35.92 1.56 -9.39
C LEU A 872 -37.44 1.59 -9.44
N GLU A 873 -38.01 1.64 -10.63
CA GLU A 873 -39.43 1.41 -10.88
C GLU A 873 -39.56 0.34 -11.96
N SER A 874 -40.47 -0.61 -11.78
CA SER A 874 -40.66 -1.70 -12.74
C SER A 874 -42.08 -2.24 -12.67
N SER A 875 -42.69 -2.52 -13.82
CA SER A 875 -43.99 -3.20 -13.88
C SER A 875 -43.90 -4.71 -13.57
N ALA A 876 -42.69 -5.29 -13.64
CA ALA A 876 -42.41 -6.69 -13.35
C ALA A 876 -41.22 -6.85 -12.39
N SER A 877 -41.06 -8.04 -11.81
CA SER A 877 -39.86 -8.34 -11.01
C SER A 877 -38.59 -8.24 -11.87
N ALA A 878 -37.50 -7.74 -11.30
CA ALA A 878 -36.23 -7.53 -11.98
C ALA A 878 -35.07 -8.10 -11.19
N THR A 879 -33.97 -8.46 -11.87
CA THR A 879 -32.71 -8.86 -11.22
C THR A 879 -31.67 -7.77 -11.40
N VAL A 880 -31.05 -7.36 -10.29
CA VAL A 880 -29.98 -6.36 -10.29
C VAL A 880 -28.67 -7.07 -10.00
N GLN A 881 -27.72 -6.94 -10.93
CA GLN A 881 -26.36 -7.45 -10.79
C GLN A 881 -25.46 -6.36 -10.19
N TYR A 882 -24.73 -6.70 -9.13
CA TYR A 882 -23.67 -5.88 -8.58
C TYR A 882 -22.33 -6.25 -9.21
N LEU A 883 -21.60 -5.23 -9.66
CA LEU A 883 -20.38 -5.38 -10.45
C LEU A 883 -19.10 -5.28 -9.61
N PHE A 884 -19.19 -5.34 -8.28
CA PHE A 884 -18.06 -5.29 -7.35
C PHE A 884 -17.93 -6.60 -6.56
N TRP A 885 -16.74 -6.85 -6.02
CA TRP A 885 -16.40 -8.08 -5.30
C TRP A 885 -17.20 -8.26 -4.00
N ASN A 886 -17.51 -9.51 -3.64
CA ASN A 886 -18.28 -9.85 -2.44
C ASN A 886 -17.51 -9.50 -1.13
N ASN A 887 -18.16 -8.90 -0.13
CA ASN A 887 -17.51 -8.60 1.15
C ASN A 887 -18.42 -8.62 2.36
N PRO A 888 -17.95 -9.20 3.48
CA PRO A 888 -18.75 -9.35 4.69
C PRO A 888 -19.10 -8.03 5.41
N ARG A 889 -18.41 -6.92 5.10
CA ARG A 889 -18.65 -5.59 5.69
C ARG A 889 -19.68 -4.76 4.91
N LEU A 890 -20.11 -5.22 3.73
CA LEU A 890 -21.22 -4.62 3.00
C LEU A 890 -22.55 -5.13 3.53
N ASN A 891 -23.39 -4.19 3.95
CA ASN A 891 -24.77 -4.47 4.30
C ASN A 891 -25.68 -4.02 3.17
N TYR A 892 -26.49 -4.95 2.66
CA TYR A 892 -27.46 -4.73 1.61
C TYR A 892 -28.84 -4.51 2.22
N TYR A 893 -29.58 -3.56 1.66
CA TYR A 893 -30.94 -3.24 2.06
C TYR A 893 -31.83 -3.13 0.83
N LEU A 894 -33.02 -3.72 0.91
CA LEU A 894 -34.12 -3.56 -0.06
C LEU A 894 -35.30 -2.93 0.67
N ASN A 895 -35.76 -1.78 0.20
CA ASN A 895 -36.86 -1.02 0.79
C ASN A 895 -36.67 -0.75 2.30
N GLY A 896 -35.42 -0.49 2.69
CA GLY A 896 -35.02 -0.24 4.09
C GLY A 896 -34.85 -1.49 4.96
N GLN A 897 -35.21 -2.69 4.48
CA GLN A 897 -35.00 -3.95 5.19
C GLN A 897 -33.69 -4.60 4.78
N ARG A 898 -32.97 -5.20 5.73
CA ARG A 898 -31.71 -5.90 5.45
C ARG A 898 -31.99 -7.14 4.62
N THR A 899 -31.19 -7.37 3.59
CA THR A 899 -31.34 -8.49 2.65
C THR A 899 -29.99 -9.14 2.34
N THR A 900 -30.00 -10.36 1.82
CA THR A 900 -28.80 -11.09 1.36
C THR A 900 -28.73 -11.06 -0.16
N VAL A 901 -27.51 -11.14 -0.69
CA VAL A 901 -27.25 -11.26 -2.14
C VAL A 901 -26.94 -12.70 -2.48
N VAL A 902 -27.30 -13.12 -3.69
CA VAL A 902 -26.98 -14.44 -4.22
C VAL A 902 -25.74 -14.31 -5.09
N GLU A 903 -24.69 -15.07 -4.78
CA GLU A 903 -23.49 -15.13 -5.61
C GLU A 903 -23.66 -16.18 -6.72
N ARG A 904 -23.34 -15.81 -7.97
CA ARG A 904 -23.28 -16.72 -9.13
C ARG A 904 -22.07 -16.34 -9.98
N ASP A 905 -21.21 -17.30 -10.30
CA ASP A 905 -20.00 -17.05 -11.12
C ASP A 905 -19.12 -15.89 -10.58
N GLY A 906 -19.04 -15.69 -9.26
CA GLY A 906 -18.25 -14.59 -8.67
C GLY A 906 -18.87 -13.20 -8.84
N LEU A 907 -20.16 -13.12 -9.17
CA LEU A 907 -20.96 -11.90 -9.29
C LEU A 907 -22.13 -11.96 -8.31
N ASN A 908 -22.49 -10.81 -7.73
CA ASN A 908 -23.58 -10.74 -6.74
C ASN A 908 -24.87 -10.28 -7.42
N PHE A 909 -25.99 -10.88 -7.04
CA PHE A 909 -27.31 -10.58 -7.58
C PHE A 909 -28.33 -10.35 -6.47
N ILE A 910 -29.31 -9.51 -6.74
CA ILE A 910 -30.53 -9.38 -5.93
C ILE A 910 -31.76 -9.40 -6.83
N ASN A 911 -32.79 -10.10 -6.38
CA ASN A 911 -34.11 -10.05 -7.02
C ASN A 911 -34.94 -8.94 -6.38
N VAL A 912 -35.55 -8.12 -7.22
CA VAL A 912 -36.36 -6.97 -6.87
C VAL A 912 -37.80 -7.23 -7.33
N PRO A 913 -38.81 -7.08 -6.47
CA PRO A 913 -40.20 -7.28 -6.87
C PRO A 913 -40.67 -6.16 -7.81
N ALA A 914 -41.82 -6.37 -8.47
CA ALA A 914 -42.50 -5.30 -9.21
C ALA A 914 -42.85 -4.11 -8.30
N GLY A 915 -42.90 -2.91 -8.89
CA GLY A 915 -43.20 -1.63 -8.23
C GLY A 915 -41.98 -0.74 -8.02
N SER A 916 -42.15 0.30 -7.20
CA SER A 916 -41.07 1.21 -6.82
C SER A 916 -40.23 0.61 -5.69
N ASN A 917 -38.93 0.46 -5.93
CA ASN A 917 -38.01 -0.18 -5.01
C ASN A 917 -36.75 0.67 -4.81
N THR A 918 -36.24 0.68 -3.59
CA THR A 918 -34.96 1.31 -3.24
C THR A 918 -33.98 0.22 -2.77
N ILE A 919 -32.84 0.14 -3.44
CA ILE A 919 -31.71 -0.67 -3.01
C ILE A 919 -30.69 0.25 -2.36
N GLU A 920 -30.21 -0.11 -1.16
CA GLU A 920 -29.10 0.59 -0.51
C GLU A 920 -27.98 -0.38 -0.15
N ILE A 921 -26.75 0.10 -0.26
CA ILE A 921 -25.56 -0.64 0.17
C ILE A 921 -24.78 0.26 1.12
N ARG A 922 -24.49 -0.26 2.31
CA ARG A 922 -23.81 0.48 3.37
C ARG A 922 -22.63 -0.32 3.89
N TYR A 923 -21.45 0.28 3.83
CA TYR A 923 -20.28 -0.28 4.49
C TYR A 923 -20.19 0.18 5.93
N ARG A 924 -20.00 -0.77 6.85
CA ARG A 924 -19.90 -0.46 8.27
C ARG A 924 -18.69 -1.15 8.89
N HIS A 925 -17.85 -0.34 9.53
CA HIS A 925 -16.67 -0.78 10.28
C HIS A 925 -16.68 -0.15 11.68
N TRP A 926 -17.27 -0.83 12.67
CA TRP A 926 -17.52 -0.23 13.99
C TRP A 926 -16.24 0.26 14.72
N PRO A 927 -15.06 -0.41 14.65
CA PRO A 927 -13.85 0.11 15.29
C PRO A 927 -13.38 1.46 14.74
N LEU A 928 -13.60 1.71 13.44
CA LEU A 928 -13.26 2.99 12.82
C LEU A 928 -14.17 4.12 13.34
N ILE A 929 -15.45 3.82 13.57
CA ILE A 929 -16.38 4.80 14.16
C ILE A 929 -15.90 5.18 15.57
N VAL A 930 -15.53 4.18 16.39
CA VAL A 930 -15.01 4.40 17.74
C VAL A 930 -13.71 5.19 17.73
N PHE A 931 -12.78 4.87 16.82
CA PHE A 931 -11.56 5.65 16.59
C PHE A 931 -11.89 7.12 16.34
N TRP A 932 -12.79 7.41 15.39
CA TRP A 932 -13.14 8.78 15.04
C TRP A 932 -13.81 9.55 16.18
N VAL A 933 -14.59 8.89 17.03
CA VAL A 933 -15.14 9.50 18.25
C VAL A 933 -14.02 9.97 19.17
N PHE A 934 -13.10 9.08 19.57
CA PHE A 934 -11.99 9.44 20.46
C PHE A 934 -11.05 10.46 19.83
N TYR A 935 -10.74 10.29 18.55
CA TYR A 935 -9.83 11.15 17.82
C TYR A 935 -10.38 12.58 17.67
N THR A 936 -11.68 12.71 17.37
CA THR A 936 -12.37 14.01 17.32
C THR A 936 -12.44 14.66 18.70
N MET A 937 -12.77 13.88 19.74
CA MET A 937 -12.77 14.38 21.12
C MET A 937 -11.40 14.95 21.52
N TYR A 938 -10.32 14.21 21.23
CA TYR A 938 -8.96 14.69 21.48
C TYR A 938 -8.67 15.98 20.70
N ALA A 939 -9.01 16.04 19.41
CA ALA A 939 -8.81 17.22 18.58
C ALA A 939 -9.56 18.45 19.13
N LEU A 940 -10.81 18.29 19.57
CA LEU A 940 -11.60 19.37 20.17
C LEU A 940 -10.99 19.86 21.50
N VAL A 941 -10.52 18.95 22.35
CA VAL A 941 -9.83 19.30 23.60
C VAL A 941 -8.49 20.00 23.31
N PHE A 942 -7.73 19.51 22.33
CA PHE A 942 -6.49 20.15 21.89
C PHE A 942 -6.75 21.58 21.41
N LEU A 943 -7.72 21.77 20.50
CA LEU A 943 -8.12 23.07 19.98
C LEU A 943 -8.57 24.01 21.11
N TRP A 944 -9.34 23.51 22.06
CA TRP A 944 -9.76 24.27 23.23
C TRP A 944 -8.59 24.78 24.07
N ILE A 945 -7.57 23.95 24.28
CA ILE A 945 -6.39 24.25 25.09
C ILE A 945 -5.46 25.25 24.40
N VAL A 946 -5.27 25.12 23.08
CA VAL A 946 -4.39 26.04 22.32
C VAL A 946 -5.05 27.39 22.02
N THR A 947 -6.38 27.46 22.02
CA THR A 947 -7.11 28.70 21.73
C THR A 947 -6.99 29.70 22.89
N PRO A 948 -6.50 30.93 22.65
CA PRO A 948 -6.39 31.97 23.68
C PRO A 948 -7.73 32.21 24.40
N SER A 949 -7.69 32.47 25.71
CA SER A 949 -8.88 32.67 26.55
C SER A 949 -9.82 33.77 26.02
N ARG A 950 -9.28 34.84 25.45
CA ARG A 950 -10.04 35.94 24.82
C ARG A 950 -10.85 35.47 23.61
N VAL A 951 -10.29 34.58 22.79
CA VAL A 951 -10.96 34.01 21.62
C VAL A 951 -12.04 33.02 22.07
N ARG A 952 -11.77 32.19 23.09
CA ARG A 952 -12.77 31.28 23.68
C ARG A 952 -13.99 32.05 24.16
N ALA A 953 -13.80 33.12 24.94
CA ALA A 953 -14.91 33.95 25.42
C ALA A 953 -15.75 34.58 24.28
N GLY A 954 -15.11 34.98 23.18
CA GLY A 954 -15.78 35.51 21.99
C GLY A 954 -16.59 34.47 21.21
N VAL A 955 -16.08 33.24 21.07
CA VAL A 955 -16.78 32.12 20.42
C VAL A 955 -18.00 31.72 21.24
N TRP A 956 -17.86 31.60 22.57
CA TRP A 956 -18.99 31.30 23.47
C TRP A 956 -20.05 32.38 23.45
N ARG A 957 -19.68 33.66 23.46
CA ARG A 957 -20.65 34.76 23.29
C ARG A 957 -21.43 34.63 21.99
N ARG A 958 -20.79 34.32 20.85
CA ARG A 958 -21.50 34.18 19.55
C ARG A 958 -22.38 32.92 19.47
N LEU A 959 -21.94 31.80 20.06
CA LEU A 959 -22.73 30.58 20.09
C LEU A 959 -23.95 30.71 21.01
N PHE A 960 -23.79 31.30 22.21
CA PHE A 960 -24.91 31.57 23.10
C PHE A 960 -25.85 32.66 22.57
N HIS A 961 -25.33 33.71 21.92
CA HIS A 961 -26.17 34.77 21.37
C HIS A 961 -27.04 34.29 20.20
N ARG A 962 -26.58 33.26 19.45
CA ARG A 962 -27.39 32.58 18.43
C ARG A 962 -28.36 31.55 19.01
N ALA A 963 -28.04 30.94 20.15
CA ALA A 963 -28.93 30.02 20.86
C ALA A 963 -30.00 30.74 21.69
N SER A 964 -29.78 31.99 22.09
CA SER A 964 -30.68 32.75 22.98
C SER A 964 -31.75 33.59 22.26
N GLY A 965 -31.79 33.62 20.93
CA GLY A 965 -32.94 34.14 20.17
C GLY A 965 -33.47 35.51 20.59
N ARG A 966 -32.62 36.44 21.03
CA ARG A 966 -33.02 37.83 21.29
C ARG A 966 -32.19 38.76 20.44
N ASN A 967 -32.81 39.23 19.36
CA ASN A 967 -32.39 40.41 18.62
C ASN A 967 -32.53 41.63 19.54
N LEU A 968 -31.48 42.42 19.62
CA LEU A 968 -31.56 43.86 19.86
C LEU A 968 -30.97 44.54 18.62
#